data_AF-A0AAD5Z044-F1
#
_entry.id   AF-A0AAD5Z044-F1
#
_cell.length_a   1.000
_cell.length_b   1.000
_cell.length_c   1.000
_cell.angle_alpha   90.00
_cell.angle_beta   90.00
_cell.angle_gamma   90.00
#
_symmetry.space_group_name_H-M   'P 1'
#
loop_
_entity.id
_entity.type
_entity.pdbx_description
1 polymer ?
#
loop_
_entity_poly.entity_id
_entity_poly.type
_entity_poly.pdbx_seq_one_letter_code
_entity_poly.pdbx_strand_id
1 'polypeptide(L)'
;MIIRSPEPEVKILVDRDPIKTSFEQWAKPGHFSRTIAKGPDTTTWIWNLHADAHDFDSHTSDLEEISRKVFSAHFGQLSIIFLWLSGMYFHGARFSNYEAWLSDPTHIGPSAQVVWPIVGQEILNGDVGGGFRGIQITSGFFQIWRASGITSELQLYCTAIGALIFASLMLFAGWFHYHKAAPKLAWFQDVESMLNHHLAGLLGLGSLSWAGHQIHVSLPINKFLDAGVDPKEIPLPHEFILNRDLLAQLYPSFNEGATPFFTLNWSKYADFLTFRGGLDPITGGLWLSDTAHHHLAIAILFLIAGHMYKTNWGIGHSLKDILEAHKGPFTGQGHKGLYEIFTTSWHAQLSLNLAMLGSLTIIVAHHMYSMPPYPYLATDYGTQLSLFTHHMWIGGFLIVGAAAHAAIFIVRDYDPTTRYNDLLDRVLRHRDAIISHLNWVCIFLGFHSFGLYIHNDTMSALGRPQDMFSDTAIQLQPIFAQWVQNTHALAPSLTAPGATTSTSLTWGGSELVAVGGKVAMLPIPLGTADFLVHHIHAFTIHVTVLILLKGVLFARSSRLIPDKANLGFRFPCDGPGRGGTCQVSAWDHVFLGLFWMYNAISVVIFHFSWKMQSDVWGTISDQGIVTHITGGNFAQSSITINGWLRDFLWAQASQVIQSYGSSLSAYGLFFLGAHFVWAFSLMFLFSGRGYWQELIESIVWAHNKLKVAPATQPRALSIIQGRAVGVTHYLLGGIATTWAFFLARIIANIFASHFGQLAIIFLWTSGNLFHVAWQGNFESWIQDPLHIRPIAHAIWDPHFGQPAVEAFTRGGATGPVNIAYSGLYQWWYTIGLRSNEDLYIGALFLLLLSAISLVAGWLHLQPKWKPSLSWFKNAESRLNHHLSGLFGVSSLAWTGHLVHVAIPGSRGEYVRWSNFLDIPPHPQGLGPLLTGQWNLYAQNPDSSSHLFSTSQGAGTAILTLLGGFHPQTQSLWLTDIAHHHLAIAFIFLIAGHMYRTNFGIGHSIKDLLEALSLFSPPPLLLLRERSSLSLFLLLRCVVREISLFSSSSVVVVERDVLFTCLCIHRTRLYYPSCLIYSSPIYCRVHHDRRLCSWSDIFH
;
A
#
# COMPACT_ATOMS: atom_id res chain seq x y z
N MET A 1 11.55 53.96 43.18
CA MET A 1 10.54 53.00 43.64
C MET A 1 9.29 53.23 42.78
N ILE A 2 9.15 52.50 41.67
CA ILE A 2 7.98 52.60 40.80
C ILE A 2 7.00 51.53 41.31
N ILE A 3 5.90 51.98 41.91
CA ILE A 3 4.79 51.10 42.30
C ILE A 3 4.18 50.60 40.98
N ARG A 4 4.54 49.37 40.57
CA ARG A 4 3.83 48.67 39.49
C ARG A 4 2.43 48.38 40.03
N SER A 5 1.41 48.73 39.25
CA SER A 5 0.02 48.32 39.45
C SER A 5 -0.04 46.79 39.63
N PRO A 6 -0.89 46.27 40.53
CA PRO A 6 -0.99 44.82 40.75
C PRO A 6 -1.37 44.13 39.45
N GLU A 7 -0.58 43.12 39.06
CA GLU A 7 -0.94 42.21 37.98
C GLU A 7 -2.28 41.52 38.34
N PRO A 8 -3.18 41.30 37.37
CA PRO A 8 -4.47 40.68 37.65
C PRO A 8 -4.28 39.28 38.23
N GLU A 9 -4.87 39.02 39.40
CA GLU A 9 -4.89 37.68 40.01
C GLU A 9 -5.60 36.68 39.09
N VAL A 10 -4.98 35.52 38.86
CA VAL A 10 -5.57 34.33 38.25
C VAL A 10 -6.82 33.96 39.05
N LYS A 11 -7.99 34.10 38.42
CA LYS A 11 -9.31 33.85 39.01
C LYS A 11 -10.19 33.08 38.04
N ILE A 12 -10.94 32.12 38.55
CA ILE A 12 -12.00 31.46 37.79
C ILE A 12 -13.17 32.44 37.71
N LEU A 13 -13.47 32.90 36.49
CA LEU A 13 -14.58 33.81 36.22
C LEU A 13 -15.53 33.13 35.23
N VAL A 14 -16.79 32.95 35.63
CA VAL A 14 -17.83 32.32 34.82
C VAL A 14 -19.12 33.14 34.84
N ASP A 15 -19.84 33.14 33.73
CA ASP A 15 -21.23 33.62 33.65
C ASP A 15 -22.20 32.45 33.93
N ARG A 16 -23.24 32.74 34.73
CA ARG A 16 -24.28 31.77 35.08
C ARG A 16 -25.45 31.85 34.11
N ASP A 17 -25.85 30.69 33.59
CA ASP A 17 -26.97 30.53 32.66
C ASP A 17 -26.94 31.48 31.43
N PRO A 18 -25.79 31.66 30.73
CA PRO A 18 -25.68 32.65 29.66
C PRO A 18 -26.53 32.33 28.42
N ILE A 19 -26.77 31.05 28.14
CA ILE A 19 -27.55 30.59 26.98
C ILE A 19 -28.56 29.54 27.45
N LYS A 20 -29.86 29.83 27.30
CA LYS A 20 -30.94 28.91 27.64
C LYS A 20 -30.87 27.64 26.79
N THR A 21 -30.86 26.47 27.42
CA THR A 21 -31.01 25.18 26.72
C THR A 21 -32.42 25.06 26.15
N SER A 22 -32.54 25.03 24.82
CA SER A 22 -33.81 24.97 24.09
C SER A 22 -33.61 24.33 22.71
N PHE A 23 -34.57 23.51 22.26
CA PHE A 23 -34.59 22.95 20.90
C PHE A 23 -35.03 23.95 19.82
N GLU A 24 -35.42 25.17 20.19
CA GLU A 24 -35.91 26.18 19.24
C GLU A 24 -34.92 26.45 18.09
N GLN A 25 -33.62 26.54 18.40
CA GLN A 25 -32.60 26.80 17.40
C GLN A 25 -32.31 25.60 16.49
N TRP A 26 -32.63 24.37 16.94
CA TRP A 26 -32.47 23.17 16.11
C TRP A 26 -33.53 23.13 15.00
N ALA A 27 -34.72 23.68 15.26
CA ALA A 27 -35.77 23.85 14.25
C ALA A 27 -35.46 24.95 13.22
N LYS A 28 -34.36 25.70 13.40
CA LYS A 28 -33.89 26.77 12.51
C LYS A 28 -32.47 26.46 12.00
N PRO A 29 -32.29 25.51 11.06
CA PRO A 29 -30.96 25.18 10.56
C PRO A 29 -30.29 26.41 9.94
N GLY A 30 -29.04 26.67 10.33
CA GLY A 30 -28.30 27.85 9.89
C GLY A 30 -28.53 29.11 10.73
N HIS A 31 -29.21 29.01 11.88
CA HIS A 31 -29.44 30.14 12.80
C HIS A 31 -28.17 30.91 13.19
N PHE A 32 -27.02 30.23 13.18
CA PHE A 32 -25.72 30.80 13.51
C PHE A 32 -25.16 31.76 12.45
N SER A 33 -25.72 31.79 11.24
CA SER A 33 -25.29 32.67 10.16
C SER A 33 -26.46 33.48 9.63
N ARG A 34 -26.37 34.81 9.70
CA ARG A 34 -27.41 35.71 9.14
C ARG A 34 -27.64 35.50 7.64
N THR A 35 -26.62 35.04 6.93
CA THR A 35 -26.68 34.78 5.49
C THR A 35 -27.48 33.51 5.19
N ILE A 36 -27.34 32.48 6.01
CA ILE A 36 -27.99 31.16 5.83
C ILE A 36 -29.37 31.15 6.51
N ALA A 37 -29.60 31.92 7.58
CA ALA A 37 -30.87 31.96 8.30
C ALA A 37 -32.10 32.38 7.46
N LYS A 38 -31.91 32.93 6.25
CA LYS A 38 -33.00 33.32 5.33
C LYS A 38 -33.75 32.14 4.70
N GLY A 39 -33.17 30.93 4.74
CA GLY A 39 -33.80 29.70 4.23
C GLY A 39 -33.27 29.22 2.87
N PRO A 40 -33.67 28.01 2.43
CA PRO A 40 -33.07 27.30 1.31
C PRO A 40 -33.66 27.68 -0.06
N ASP A 41 -33.35 28.88 -0.55
CA ASP A 41 -33.76 29.30 -1.91
C ASP A 41 -33.06 28.47 -3.00
N THR A 42 -31.83 28.02 -2.74
CA THR A 42 -31.05 27.17 -3.65
C THR A 42 -30.37 26.04 -2.91
N THR A 43 -30.06 24.95 -3.61
CA THR A 43 -29.31 23.81 -3.04
C THR A 43 -27.91 24.18 -2.53
N THR A 44 -27.32 25.31 -2.96
CA THR A 44 -26.06 25.84 -2.40
C THR A 44 -26.18 26.15 -0.91
N TRP A 45 -27.37 26.53 -0.45
CA TRP A 45 -27.66 26.77 0.97
C TRP A 45 -27.35 25.55 1.83
N ILE A 46 -27.73 24.35 1.36
CA ILE A 46 -27.51 23.09 2.09
C ILE A 46 -26.02 22.87 2.28
N TRP A 47 -25.21 23.09 1.25
CA TRP A 47 -23.77 22.91 1.35
C TRP A 47 -23.10 23.94 2.25
N ASN A 48 -23.53 25.21 2.20
CA ASN A 48 -22.99 26.25 3.08
C ASN A 48 -23.36 26.02 4.55
N LEU A 49 -24.57 25.50 4.82
CA LEU A 49 -24.98 25.09 6.16
C LEU A 49 -23.96 24.15 6.81
N HIS A 50 -23.44 23.17 6.06
CA HIS A 50 -22.43 22.23 6.57
C HIS A 50 -21.03 22.85 6.58
N ALA A 51 -20.66 23.57 5.52
CA ALA A 51 -19.31 24.12 5.35
C ALA A 51 -18.96 25.22 6.37
N ASP A 52 -19.96 25.91 6.92
CA ASP A 52 -19.78 27.05 7.83
C ASP A 52 -20.18 26.71 9.28
N ALA A 53 -20.61 25.46 9.55
CA ALA A 53 -21.12 25.05 10.87
C ALA A 53 -20.11 25.21 12.01
N HIS A 54 -18.81 24.98 11.75
CA HIS A 54 -17.74 25.12 12.73
C HIS A 54 -16.82 26.32 12.46
N ASP A 55 -17.19 27.21 11.53
CA ASP A 55 -16.50 28.48 11.32
C ASP A 55 -17.02 29.53 12.32
N PHE A 56 -16.74 29.32 13.60
CA PHE A 56 -17.34 30.10 14.70
C PHE A 56 -17.10 31.62 14.59
N ASP A 57 -15.95 32.02 14.06
CA ASP A 57 -15.60 33.43 13.84
C ASP A 57 -16.47 34.09 12.76
N SER A 58 -17.10 33.30 11.89
CA SER A 58 -18.07 33.81 10.92
C SER A 58 -19.47 34.00 11.51
N HIS A 59 -19.75 33.40 12.68
CA HIS A 59 -21.05 33.48 13.34
C HIS A 59 -21.19 34.77 14.15
N THR A 60 -20.11 35.18 14.81
CA THR A 60 -20.05 36.31 15.75
C THR A 60 -18.64 36.90 15.76
N SER A 61 -18.51 38.18 16.08
CA SER A 61 -17.21 38.85 16.29
C SER A 61 -16.78 38.85 17.75
N ASP A 62 -17.58 38.28 18.66
CA ASP A 62 -17.26 38.19 20.08
C ASP A 62 -16.30 37.02 20.35
N LEU A 63 -15.04 37.34 20.63
CA LEU A 63 -13.99 36.36 20.94
C LEU A 63 -14.31 35.53 22.19
N GLU A 64 -15.06 36.08 23.15
CA GLU A 64 -15.48 35.33 24.35
C GLU A 64 -16.48 34.23 23.98
N GLU A 65 -17.50 34.55 23.19
CA GLU A 65 -18.47 33.57 22.68
C GLU A 65 -17.79 32.49 21.83
N ILE A 66 -16.86 32.87 20.94
CA ILE A 66 -16.04 31.94 20.15
C ILE A 66 -15.26 31.00 21.07
N SER A 67 -14.56 31.54 22.07
CA SER A 67 -13.76 30.75 23.02
C SER A 67 -14.62 29.74 23.79
N ARG A 68 -15.83 30.14 24.19
CA ARG A 68 -16.81 29.26 24.84
C ARG A 68 -17.28 28.13 23.91
N LYS A 69 -17.56 28.43 22.64
CA LYS A 69 -17.93 27.42 21.62
C LYS A 69 -16.79 26.42 21.39
N VAL A 70 -15.56 26.91 21.22
CA VAL A 70 -14.36 26.08 21.05
C VAL A 70 -14.18 25.15 22.25
N PHE A 71 -14.25 25.68 23.48
CA PHE A 71 -14.09 24.89 24.69
C PHE A 71 -15.17 23.82 24.86
N SER A 72 -16.43 24.16 24.59
CA SER A 72 -17.52 23.18 24.61
C SER A 72 -17.37 22.11 23.53
N ALA A 73 -16.94 22.49 22.32
CA ALA A 73 -16.66 21.56 21.23
C ALA A 73 -15.51 20.60 21.54
N HIS A 74 -14.48 21.03 22.28
CA HIS A 74 -13.41 20.15 22.74
C HIS A 74 -13.95 19.00 23.61
N PHE A 75 -14.87 19.30 24.53
CA PHE A 75 -15.53 18.26 25.33
C PHE A 75 -16.40 17.32 24.48
N GLY A 76 -17.10 17.85 23.47
CA GLY A 76 -17.81 17.03 22.49
C GLY A 76 -16.87 16.06 21.76
N GLN A 77 -15.71 16.54 21.31
CA GLN A 77 -14.69 15.71 20.67
C GLN A 77 -14.11 14.65 21.63
N LEU A 78 -13.81 15.02 22.88
CA LEU A 78 -13.35 14.06 23.89
C LEU A 78 -14.40 12.99 24.18
N SER A 79 -15.68 13.35 24.22
CA SER A 79 -16.78 12.39 24.38
C SER A 79 -16.79 11.35 23.24
N ILE A 80 -16.61 11.80 21.99
CA ILE A 80 -16.51 10.90 20.83
C ILE A 80 -15.29 9.98 20.93
N ILE A 81 -14.13 10.50 21.36
CA ILE A 81 -12.91 9.70 21.55
C ILE A 81 -13.14 8.61 22.62
N PHE A 82 -13.73 8.97 23.77
CA PHE A 82 -14.04 8.00 24.82
C PHE A 82 -15.08 6.97 24.40
N LEU A 83 -16.08 7.37 23.61
CA LEU A 83 -17.07 6.44 23.05
C LEU A 83 -16.42 5.46 22.05
N TRP A 84 -15.52 5.95 21.19
CA TRP A 84 -14.75 5.11 20.30
C TRP A 84 -13.87 4.11 21.08
N LEU A 85 -13.11 4.59 22.09
CA LEU A 85 -12.31 3.73 22.96
C LEU A 85 -13.18 2.68 23.67
N SER A 86 -14.33 3.08 24.22
CA SER A 86 -15.31 2.17 24.81
C SER A 86 -15.72 1.08 23.83
N GLY A 87 -15.98 1.44 22.57
CA GLY A 87 -16.29 0.48 21.52
C GLY A 87 -15.15 -0.52 21.28
N MET A 88 -13.89 -0.05 21.22
CA MET A 88 -12.73 -0.93 21.02
C MET A 88 -12.56 -1.94 22.16
N TYR A 89 -12.66 -1.49 23.42
CA TYR A 89 -12.62 -2.38 24.58
C TYR A 89 -13.81 -3.35 24.62
N PHE A 90 -15.01 -2.88 24.31
CA PHE A 90 -16.22 -3.71 24.30
C PHE A 90 -16.15 -4.81 23.23
N HIS A 91 -15.69 -4.48 22.03
CA HIS A 91 -15.46 -5.46 20.97
C HIS A 91 -14.40 -6.49 21.37
N GLY A 92 -13.30 -6.04 21.99
CA GLY A 92 -12.30 -6.93 22.61
C GLY A 92 -12.91 -7.87 23.65
N ALA A 93 -13.85 -7.39 24.46
CA ALA A 93 -14.45 -8.18 25.53
C ALA A 93 -15.53 -9.17 25.07
N ARG A 94 -16.19 -8.94 23.91
CA ARG A 94 -17.41 -9.69 23.53
C ARG A 94 -17.32 -10.44 22.21
N PHE A 95 -16.48 -9.99 21.30
CA PHE A 95 -16.45 -10.46 19.91
C PHE A 95 -15.02 -10.71 19.44
N SER A 96 -14.15 -11.16 20.35
CA SER A 96 -12.72 -11.32 20.09
C SER A 96 -12.21 -12.68 20.52
N ASN A 97 -10.97 -12.98 20.11
CA ASN A 97 -10.21 -14.13 20.59
C ASN A 97 -9.09 -13.72 21.57
N TYR A 98 -9.27 -12.65 22.35
CA TYR A 98 -8.20 -12.07 23.18
C TYR A 98 -7.57 -13.07 24.17
N GLU A 99 -8.36 -13.81 24.94
CA GLU A 99 -7.83 -14.78 25.92
C GLU A 99 -7.09 -15.95 25.22
N ALA A 100 -7.61 -16.40 24.07
CA ALA A 100 -6.94 -17.42 23.28
C ALA A 100 -5.63 -16.89 22.66
N TRP A 101 -5.63 -15.66 22.18
CA TRP A 101 -4.41 -15.01 21.70
C TRP A 101 -3.39 -14.81 22.82
N LEU A 102 -3.82 -14.50 24.04
CA LEU A 102 -2.93 -14.27 25.16
C LEU A 102 -2.14 -15.53 25.55
N SER A 103 -2.73 -16.72 25.35
CA SER A 103 -2.06 -18.00 25.61
C SER A 103 -1.12 -18.45 24.48
N ASP A 104 -1.35 -18.04 23.23
CA ASP A 104 -0.42 -18.26 22.11
C ASP A 104 -0.35 -17.04 21.16
N PRO A 105 0.36 -15.97 21.57
CA PRO A 105 0.43 -14.72 20.80
C PRO A 105 1.28 -14.86 19.54
N THR A 106 2.04 -15.95 19.40
CA THR A 106 2.93 -16.18 18.26
C THR A 106 2.23 -16.77 17.04
N HIS A 107 1.21 -17.60 17.25
CA HIS A 107 0.53 -18.30 16.15
C HIS A 107 -0.92 -17.85 15.94
N ILE A 108 -1.60 -17.33 16.98
CA ILE A 108 -2.98 -16.85 16.86
C ILE A 108 -2.98 -15.42 16.34
N GLY A 109 -3.81 -15.13 15.34
CA GLY A 109 -4.00 -13.78 14.82
C GLY A 109 -5.02 -13.00 15.68
N PRO A 110 -4.77 -11.70 15.97
CA PRO A 110 -5.72 -10.90 16.73
C PRO A 110 -6.99 -10.63 15.92
N SER A 111 -8.16 -10.87 16.50
CA SER A 111 -9.46 -10.67 15.86
C SER A 111 -10.48 -10.15 16.86
N ALA A 112 -11.22 -9.10 16.51
CA ALA A 112 -12.20 -8.45 17.41
C ALA A 112 -13.50 -8.01 16.70
N GLN A 113 -13.71 -8.50 15.48
CA GLN A 113 -14.90 -8.19 14.70
C GLN A 113 -15.44 -9.45 14.02
N VAL A 114 -16.71 -9.76 14.26
CA VAL A 114 -17.41 -10.90 13.67
C VAL A 114 -18.53 -10.38 12.78
N VAL A 115 -18.58 -10.86 11.55
CA VAL A 115 -19.54 -10.46 10.52
C VAL A 115 -20.77 -11.36 10.58
N TRP A 116 -21.96 -10.78 10.47
CA TRP A 116 -23.21 -11.53 10.44
C TRP A 116 -23.40 -12.32 9.14
N PRO A 117 -23.94 -13.56 9.20
CA PRO A 117 -24.19 -14.40 8.03
C PRO A 117 -25.51 -14.03 7.34
N ILE A 118 -25.45 -13.07 6.40
CA ILE A 118 -26.65 -12.56 5.72
C ILE A 118 -26.60 -12.83 4.21
N VAL A 119 -25.53 -12.42 3.54
CA VAL A 119 -25.43 -12.41 2.06
C VAL A 119 -24.19 -13.14 1.55
N GLY A 120 -23.64 -14.09 2.31
CA GLY A 120 -22.35 -14.71 2.04
C GLY A 120 -21.15 -13.94 2.61
N GLN A 121 -21.39 -12.78 3.24
CA GLN A 121 -20.35 -11.95 3.86
C GLN A 121 -19.70 -12.60 5.09
N GLU A 122 -20.27 -13.68 5.64
CA GLU A 122 -19.63 -14.49 6.67
C GLU A 122 -18.33 -15.17 6.20
N ILE A 123 -18.07 -15.21 4.89
CA ILE A 123 -16.76 -15.59 4.34
C ILE A 123 -15.62 -14.72 4.90
N LEU A 124 -15.92 -13.48 5.32
CA LEU A 124 -14.98 -12.56 5.95
C LEU A 124 -14.55 -13.01 7.36
N ASN A 125 -15.30 -13.91 8.00
CA ASN A 125 -14.90 -14.53 9.26
C ASN A 125 -13.83 -15.61 9.00
N GLY A 126 -12.61 -15.15 8.72
CA GLY A 126 -11.45 -16.00 8.50
C GLY A 126 -11.07 -16.78 9.75
N ASP A 127 -10.47 -17.96 9.56
CA ASP A 127 -9.86 -18.72 10.66
C ASP A 127 -8.57 -18.04 11.09
N VAL A 128 -8.58 -17.47 12.31
CA VAL A 128 -7.45 -16.75 12.91
C VAL A 128 -6.74 -17.58 13.99
N GLY A 129 -7.10 -18.85 14.16
CA GLY A 129 -6.62 -19.70 15.25
C GLY A 129 -7.42 -19.57 16.54
N GLY A 130 -7.09 -20.39 17.54
CA GLY A 130 -7.77 -20.39 18.84
C GLY A 130 -9.24 -20.83 18.80
N GLY A 131 -9.67 -21.52 17.74
CA GLY A 131 -11.07 -21.92 17.55
C GLY A 131 -12.02 -20.77 17.20
N PHE A 132 -11.49 -19.59 16.87
CA PHE A 132 -12.26 -18.38 16.58
C PHE A 132 -12.24 -18.04 15.09
N ARG A 133 -13.37 -17.49 14.59
CA ARG A 133 -13.51 -17.01 13.23
C ARG A 133 -14.01 -15.57 13.21
N GLY A 134 -13.26 -14.69 12.56
CA GLY A 134 -13.58 -13.26 12.50
C GLY A 134 -12.61 -12.51 11.60
N ILE A 135 -12.75 -11.18 11.54
CA ILE A 135 -11.83 -10.31 10.80
C ILE A 135 -10.58 -10.08 11.64
N GLN A 136 -9.42 -10.42 11.08
CA GLN A 136 -8.12 -10.10 11.68
C GLN A 136 -7.94 -8.57 11.76
N ILE A 137 -7.68 -8.07 12.96
CA ILE A 137 -7.43 -6.64 13.21
C ILE A 137 -5.94 -6.32 13.12
N THR A 138 -5.59 -5.10 12.72
CA THR A 138 -4.20 -4.63 12.61
C THR A 138 -3.96 -3.32 13.37
N SER A 139 -4.78 -3.07 14.39
CA SER A 139 -4.74 -1.86 15.23
C SER A 139 -3.79 -1.97 16.43
N GLY A 140 -3.33 -3.17 16.77
CA GLY A 140 -2.40 -3.40 17.88
C GLY A 140 -3.01 -3.40 19.28
N PHE A 141 -4.36 -3.41 19.40
CA PHE A 141 -5.02 -3.35 20.71
C PHE A 141 -4.67 -4.53 21.61
N PHE A 142 -4.55 -5.74 21.08
CA PHE A 142 -4.22 -6.93 21.87
C PHE A 142 -2.86 -6.80 22.56
N GLN A 143 -1.86 -6.31 21.82
CA GLN A 143 -0.51 -6.06 22.34
C GLN A 143 -0.51 -4.95 23.41
N ILE A 144 -1.31 -3.89 23.23
CA ILE A 144 -1.51 -2.82 24.23
C ILE A 144 -2.15 -3.37 25.51
N TRP A 145 -3.18 -4.21 25.38
CA TRP A 145 -3.88 -4.78 26.53
C TRP A 145 -3.00 -5.76 27.31
N ARG A 146 -2.22 -6.60 26.63
CA ARG A 146 -1.20 -7.46 27.26
C ARG A 146 -0.17 -6.62 28.00
N ALA A 147 0.39 -5.61 27.35
CA ALA A 147 1.33 -4.67 27.98
C ALA A 147 0.72 -3.94 29.18
N SER A 148 -0.60 -3.80 29.25
CA SER A 148 -1.29 -3.17 30.38
C SER A 148 -1.57 -4.13 31.53
N GLY A 149 -1.30 -5.43 31.38
CA GLY A 149 -1.58 -6.47 32.38
C GLY A 149 -3.02 -6.98 32.36
N ILE A 150 -3.74 -6.80 31.24
CA ILE A 150 -5.11 -7.29 31.11
C ILE A 150 -5.08 -8.78 30.73
N THR A 151 -5.70 -9.65 31.54
CA THR A 151 -5.66 -11.11 31.38
C THR A 151 -7.02 -11.75 31.04
N SER A 152 -8.13 -11.02 31.18
CA SER A 152 -9.48 -11.55 30.91
C SER A 152 -10.42 -10.57 30.23
N GLU A 153 -11.45 -11.12 29.57
CA GLU A 153 -12.52 -10.34 28.93
C GLU A 153 -13.30 -9.47 29.92
N LEU A 154 -13.42 -9.89 31.18
CA LEU A 154 -14.11 -9.13 32.23
C LEU A 154 -13.47 -7.76 32.46
N GLN A 155 -12.14 -7.69 32.47
CA GLN A 155 -11.40 -6.44 32.66
C GLN A 155 -11.60 -5.49 31.47
N LEU A 156 -11.60 -6.03 30.24
CA LEU A 156 -11.91 -5.25 29.03
C LEU A 156 -13.34 -4.69 29.10
N TYR A 157 -14.31 -5.50 29.54
CA TYR A 157 -15.70 -5.08 29.69
C TYR A 157 -15.84 -3.95 30.71
N CYS A 158 -15.22 -4.08 31.89
CA CYS A 158 -15.23 -3.02 32.91
C CYS A 158 -14.59 -1.72 32.38
N THR A 159 -13.50 -1.83 31.63
CA THR A 159 -12.83 -0.68 31.02
C THR A 159 -13.72 0.01 29.99
N ALA A 160 -14.45 -0.77 29.17
CA ALA A 160 -15.42 -0.23 28.23
C ALA A 160 -16.52 0.58 28.93
N ILE A 161 -17.13 0.04 30.00
CA ILE A 161 -18.15 0.75 30.77
C ILE A 161 -17.57 2.02 31.42
N GLY A 162 -16.35 1.96 31.96
CA GLY A 162 -15.64 3.14 32.47
C GLY A 162 -15.49 4.22 31.40
N ALA A 163 -14.97 3.87 30.22
CA ALA A 163 -14.83 4.81 29.11
C ALA A 163 -16.17 5.41 28.66
N LEU A 164 -17.25 4.62 28.67
CA LEU A 164 -18.60 5.11 28.35
C LEU A 164 -19.12 6.13 29.37
N ILE A 165 -18.89 5.89 30.67
CA ILE A 165 -19.22 6.85 31.74
C ILE A 165 -18.44 8.15 31.52
N PHE A 166 -17.14 8.07 31.22
CA PHE A 166 -16.32 9.24 30.90
C PHE A 166 -16.82 9.97 29.65
N ALA A 167 -17.28 9.26 28.61
CA ALA A 167 -17.89 9.88 27.44
C ALA A 167 -19.13 10.71 27.81
N SER A 168 -19.99 10.20 28.70
CA SER A 168 -21.15 10.94 29.21
C SER A 168 -20.76 12.14 30.08
N LEU A 169 -19.73 11.99 30.92
CA LEU A 169 -19.20 13.09 31.73
C LEU A 169 -18.62 14.21 30.87
N MET A 170 -17.88 13.88 29.80
CA MET A 170 -17.36 14.88 28.87
C MET A 170 -18.51 15.60 28.15
N LEU A 171 -19.52 14.88 27.68
CA LEU A 171 -20.69 15.51 27.04
C LEU A 171 -21.43 16.46 28.00
N PHE A 172 -21.60 16.04 29.27
CA PHE A 172 -22.18 16.88 30.31
C PHE A 172 -21.31 18.11 30.60
N ALA A 173 -19.99 17.96 30.70
CA ALA A 173 -19.07 19.07 30.93
C ALA A 173 -19.11 20.10 29.79
N GLY A 174 -19.18 19.65 28.53
CA GLY A 174 -19.33 20.52 27.37
C GLY A 174 -20.64 21.32 27.40
N TRP A 175 -21.75 20.68 27.76
CA TRP A 175 -23.04 21.37 27.97
C TRP A 175 -22.96 22.35 29.15
N PHE A 176 -22.41 21.92 30.29
CA PHE A 176 -22.34 22.71 31.52
C PHE A 176 -21.51 23.98 31.33
N HIS A 177 -20.33 23.88 30.71
CA HIS A 177 -19.43 25.00 30.47
C HIS A 177 -19.82 25.88 29.27
N TYR A 178 -20.93 25.58 28.59
CA TYR A 178 -21.51 26.46 27.57
C TYR A 178 -22.81 27.10 28.05
N HIS A 179 -23.71 26.31 28.66
CA HIS A 179 -25.06 26.74 29.02
C HIS A 179 -25.21 27.18 30.48
N LYS A 180 -24.36 26.71 31.41
CA LYS A 180 -24.57 26.92 32.85
C LYS A 180 -23.47 27.72 33.55
N ALA A 181 -22.21 27.46 33.23
CA ALA A 181 -21.05 28.11 33.83
C ALA A 181 -20.01 28.39 32.74
N ALA A 182 -20.31 29.35 31.86
CA ALA A 182 -19.44 29.65 30.73
C ALA A 182 -18.27 30.54 31.17
N PRO A 183 -17.00 30.12 30.96
CA PRO A 183 -15.86 30.91 31.35
C PRO A 183 -15.77 32.24 30.60
N LYS A 184 -15.19 33.26 31.25
CA LYS A 184 -14.88 34.56 30.64
C LYS A 184 -13.58 34.53 29.84
N LEU A 185 -13.41 35.48 28.92
CA LEU A 185 -12.23 35.55 28.05
C LEU A 185 -10.91 35.59 28.82
N ALA A 186 -10.86 36.34 29.94
CA ALA A 186 -9.68 36.43 30.78
C ALA A 186 -9.19 35.06 31.32
N TRP A 187 -10.09 34.10 31.52
CA TRP A 187 -9.72 32.75 31.93
C TRP A 187 -9.05 31.96 30.79
N PHE A 188 -9.55 32.12 29.56
CA PHE A 188 -8.95 31.49 28.38
C PHE A 188 -7.58 32.08 28.02
N GLN A 189 -7.37 33.37 28.31
CA GLN A 189 -6.14 34.10 28.02
C GLN A 189 -5.04 33.93 29.08
N ASP A 190 -5.33 33.24 30.18
CA ASP A 190 -4.35 32.91 31.22
C ASP A 190 -3.46 31.73 30.78
N VAL A 191 -2.55 32.03 29.86
CA VAL A 191 -1.67 31.05 29.22
C VAL A 191 -0.60 30.51 30.17
N GLU A 192 -0.11 31.32 31.10
CA GLU A 192 0.83 30.88 32.13
C GLU A 192 0.21 29.80 33.03
N SER A 193 -1.00 30.01 33.53
CA SER A 193 -1.72 29.01 34.31
C SER A 193 -2.01 27.76 33.49
N MET A 194 -2.51 27.93 32.26
CA MET A 194 -2.80 26.81 31.36
C MET A 194 -1.58 25.93 31.10
N LEU A 195 -0.41 26.52 30.80
CA LEU A 195 0.83 25.78 30.56
C LEU A 195 1.33 25.08 31.82
N ASN A 196 1.32 25.74 32.98
CA ASN A 196 1.70 25.11 34.23
C ASN A 196 0.83 23.87 34.53
N HIS A 197 -0.50 24.00 34.39
CA HIS A 197 -1.43 22.89 34.62
C HIS A 197 -1.31 21.77 33.57
N HIS A 198 -1.08 22.10 32.31
CA HIS A 198 -0.90 21.07 31.27
C HIS A 198 0.45 20.36 31.39
N LEU A 199 1.54 21.08 31.67
CA LEU A 199 2.85 20.47 31.87
C LEU A 199 2.88 19.64 33.15
N ALA A 200 2.64 20.23 34.32
CA ALA A 200 2.73 19.48 35.58
C ALA A 200 1.54 18.54 35.80
N GLY A 201 0.32 19.01 35.56
CA GLY A 201 -0.89 18.24 35.81
C GLY A 201 -1.14 17.19 34.73
N LEU A 202 -1.45 17.61 33.50
CA LEU A 202 -1.86 16.68 32.44
C LEU A 202 -0.72 15.73 32.02
N LEU A 203 0.47 16.25 31.72
CA LEU A 203 1.61 15.44 31.27
C LEU A 203 2.37 14.82 32.46
N GLY A 204 2.71 15.62 33.47
CA GLY A 204 3.48 15.19 34.64
C GLY A 204 2.76 14.13 35.48
N LEU A 205 1.58 14.45 36.02
CA LEU A 205 0.80 13.49 36.82
C LEU A 205 0.26 12.34 35.97
N GLY A 206 -0.07 12.59 34.68
CA GLY A 206 -0.45 11.53 33.75
C GLY A 206 0.66 10.48 33.58
N SER A 207 1.89 10.92 33.31
CA SER A 207 3.06 10.05 33.19
C SER A 207 3.42 9.36 34.52
N LEU A 208 3.29 10.06 35.65
CA LEU A 208 3.54 9.49 36.98
C LEU A 208 2.55 8.37 37.31
N SER A 209 1.26 8.62 37.04
CA SER A 209 0.19 7.64 37.23
C SER A 209 0.40 6.42 36.34
N TRP A 210 0.84 6.61 35.09
CA TRP A 210 1.14 5.50 34.19
C TRP A 210 2.36 4.70 34.64
N ALA A 211 3.43 5.36 35.12
CA ALA A 211 4.57 4.66 35.71
C ALA A 211 4.15 3.82 36.93
N GLY A 212 3.28 4.36 37.80
CA GLY A 212 2.70 3.63 38.92
C GLY A 212 1.91 2.38 38.48
N HIS A 213 1.04 2.52 37.46
CA HIS A 213 0.34 1.39 36.85
C HIS A 213 1.32 0.35 36.29
N GLN A 214 2.36 0.81 35.59
CA GLN A 214 3.35 -0.08 35.01
C GLN A 214 4.08 -0.89 36.09
N ILE A 215 4.57 -0.22 37.14
CA ILE A 215 5.33 -0.85 38.23
C ILE A 215 4.48 -1.86 39.01
N HIS A 216 3.24 -1.51 39.33
CA HIS A 216 2.43 -2.29 40.27
C HIS A 216 1.48 -3.30 39.61
N VAL A 217 1.21 -3.18 38.31
CA VAL A 217 0.26 -4.05 37.59
C VAL A 217 0.89 -4.68 36.35
N SER A 218 1.37 -3.87 35.42
CA SER A 218 1.89 -4.36 34.13
C SER A 218 3.11 -5.28 34.30
N LEU A 219 4.13 -4.81 35.02
CA LEU A 219 5.39 -5.52 35.24
C LEU A 219 5.22 -6.90 35.89
N PRO A 220 4.51 -7.05 37.03
CA PRO A 220 4.38 -8.36 37.65
C PRO A 220 3.60 -9.34 36.76
N ILE A 221 2.53 -8.89 36.09
CA ILE A 221 1.72 -9.74 35.23
C ILE A 221 2.49 -10.18 33.98
N ASN A 222 3.18 -9.26 33.29
CA ASN A 222 3.96 -9.62 32.10
C ASN A 222 5.12 -10.56 32.46
N LYS A 223 5.74 -10.42 33.64
CA LYS A 223 6.77 -11.36 34.09
C LYS A 223 6.26 -12.80 34.21
N PHE A 224 5.00 -13.01 34.61
CA PHE A 224 4.36 -14.33 34.59
C PHE A 224 3.98 -14.78 33.18
N LEU A 225 3.41 -13.89 32.36
CA LEU A 225 3.03 -14.20 30.99
C LEU A 225 4.24 -14.60 30.12
N ASP A 226 5.37 -13.93 30.31
CA ASP A 226 6.61 -14.20 29.59
C ASP A 226 7.32 -15.47 30.12
N ALA A 227 7.00 -15.89 31.35
CA ALA A 227 7.37 -17.19 31.90
C ALA A 227 6.45 -18.34 31.45
N GLY A 228 5.44 -18.07 30.60
CA GLY A 228 4.53 -19.07 30.07
C GLY A 228 3.44 -19.54 31.05
N VAL A 229 3.16 -18.77 32.10
CA VAL A 229 2.06 -19.07 33.02
C VAL A 229 0.73 -18.76 32.35
N ASP A 230 -0.23 -19.69 32.49
CA ASP A 230 -1.59 -19.50 31.96
C ASP A 230 -2.22 -18.23 32.56
N PRO A 231 -2.81 -17.33 31.76
CA PRO A 231 -3.40 -16.09 32.24
C PRO A 231 -4.42 -16.24 33.37
N LYS A 232 -5.07 -17.41 33.48
CA LYS A 232 -6.05 -17.72 34.52
C LYS A 232 -5.42 -18.05 35.88
N GLU A 233 -4.16 -18.48 35.88
CA GLU A 233 -3.40 -18.82 37.09
C GLU A 233 -2.63 -17.61 37.64
N ILE A 234 -2.56 -16.51 36.87
CA ILE A 234 -1.87 -15.29 37.31
C ILE A 234 -2.73 -14.58 38.36
N PRO A 235 -2.15 -14.21 39.53
CA PRO A 235 -2.83 -13.40 40.54
C PRO A 235 -3.45 -12.14 39.94
N LEU A 236 -4.65 -11.77 40.40
CA LEU A 236 -5.31 -10.58 39.88
C LEU A 236 -4.52 -9.31 40.29
N PRO A 237 -4.59 -8.21 39.52
CA PRO A 237 -3.83 -6.98 39.79
C PRO A 237 -3.88 -6.47 41.23
N HIS A 238 -5.04 -6.57 41.88
CA HIS A 238 -5.22 -6.10 43.26
C HIS A 238 -4.50 -6.97 44.30
N GLU A 239 -4.21 -8.24 44.00
CA GLU A 239 -3.47 -9.13 44.89
C GLU A 239 -2.00 -8.72 44.98
N PHE A 240 -1.40 -8.25 43.89
CA PHE A 240 -0.05 -7.67 43.91
C PHE A 240 0.05 -6.40 44.76
N ILE A 241 -1.04 -5.62 44.82
CA ILE A 241 -1.09 -4.38 45.60
C ILE A 241 -1.29 -4.70 47.10
N LEU A 242 -2.19 -5.63 47.41
CA LEU A 242 -2.54 -5.97 48.79
C LEU A 242 -1.49 -6.89 49.46
N ASN A 243 -0.82 -7.73 48.68
CA ASN A 243 0.19 -8.67 49.16
C ASN A 243 1.59 -8.29 48.65
N ARG A 244 2.32 -7.53 49.48
CA ARG A 244 3.71 -7.12 49.18
C ARG A 244 4.65 -8.31 48.98
N ASP A 245 4.41 -9.43 49.67
CA ASP A 245 5.29 -10.60 49.59
C ASP A 245 5.27 -11.22 48.19
N LEU A 246 4.15 -11.10 47.48
CA LEU A 246 4.02 -11.56 46.10
C LEU A 246 4.89 -10.72 45.13
N LEU A 247 4.90 -9.39 45.30
CA LEU A 247 5.79 -8.51 44.55
C LEU A 247 7.26 -8.72 44.93
N ALA A 248 7.56 -8.91 46.21
CA ALA A 248 8.92 -9.12 46.70
C ALA A 248 9.55 -10.42 46.19
N GLN A 249 8.75 -11.44 45.88
CA GLN A 249 9.23 -12.67 45.22
C GLN A 249 9.69 -12.42 43.78
N LEU A 250 9.02 -11.50 43.07
CA LEU A 250 9.38 -11.13 41.70
C LEU A 250 10.51 -10.10 41.66
N TYR A 251 10.46 -9.12 42.55
CA TYR A 251 11.33 -7.96 42.62
C TYR A 251 11.79 -7.78 44.08
N PRO A 252 12.93 -8.38 44.47
CA PRO A 252 13.38 -8.42 45.86
C PRO A 252 13.49 -7.06 46.55
N SER A 253 13.69 -5.97 45.80
CA SER A 253 13.78 -4.61 46.33
C SER A 253 12.50 -4.12 47.01
N PHE A 254 11.33 -4.71 46.71
CA PHE A 254 10.07 -4.37 47.37
C PHE A 254 10.08 -4.69 48.87
N ASN A 255 10.96 -5.57 49.35
CA ASN A 255 11.18 -5.80 50.79
C ASN A 255 11.73 -4.57 51.51
N GLU A 256 12.47 -3.69 50.83
CA GLU A 256 13.02 -2.46 51.40
C GLU A 256 11.95 -1.34 51.56
N GLY A 257 10.78 -1.52 50.93
CA GLY A 257 9.69 -0.55 50.93
C GLY A 257 10.05 0.79 50.28
N ALA A 258 9.42 1.86 50.74
CA ALA A 258 9.64 3.22 50.24
C ALA A 258 10.87 3.92 50.85
N THR A 259 11.57 3.29 51.81
CA THR A 259 12.71 3.92 52.49
C THR A 259 13.82 4.35 51.53
N PRO A 260 14.23 3.55 50.52
CA PRO A 260 15.24 3.98 49.54
C PRO A 260 14.83 5.21 48.72
N PHE A 261 13.53 5.39 48.45
CA PHE A 261 13.02 6.59 47.77
C PHE A 261 13.26 7.86 48.60
N PHE A 262 12.84 7.87 49.87
CA PHE A 262 12.95 9.04 50.75
C PHE A 262 14.39 9.33 51.22
N THR A 263 15.27 8.32 51.19
CA THR A 263 16.70 8.46 51.53
C THR A 263 17.58 8.73 50.31
N LEU A 264 16.98 8.83 49.10
CA LEU A 264 17.68 9.02 47.82
C LEU A 264 18.66 7.88 47.47
N ASN A 265 18.49 6.69 48.06
CA ASN A 265 19.26 5.49 47.73
C ASN A 265 18.61 4.71 46.57
N TRP A 266 18.42 5.38 45.43
CA TRP A 266 17.59 4.87 44.33
C TRP A 266 18.16 3.68 43.57
N SER A 267 19.45 3.37 43.72
CA SER A 267 20.07 2.19 43.09
C SER A 267 19.44 0.87 43.54
N LYS A 268 18.69 0.89 44.65
CA LYS A 268 17.94 -0.26 45.17
C LYS A 268 16.77 -0.69 44.28
N TYR A 269 16.24 0.19 43.44
CA TYR A 269 15.08 -0.10 42.57
C TYR A 269 15.47 -0.63 41.17
N ALA A 270 16.73 -1.02 40.97
CA ALA A 270 17.26 -1.43 39.67
C ALA A 270 16.67 -2.75 39.11
N ASP A 271 15.86 -3.47 39.88
CA ASP A 271 15.17 -4.70 39.45
C ASP A 271 13.87 -4.44 38.66
N PHE A 272 13.21 -3.28 38.87
CA PHE A 272 12.02 -2.87 38.11
C PHE A 272 12.12 -1.50 37.43
N LEU A 273 13.11 -0.66 37.79
CA LEU A 273 13.49 0.55 37.07
C LEU A 273 14.84 0.34 36.39
N THR A 274 14.81 -0.25 35.20
CA THR A 274 16.01 -0.62 34.46
C THR A 274 16.41 0.45 33.43
N PHE A 275 17.58 0.28 32.84
CA PHE A 275 18.04 1.07 31.70
C PHE A 275 18.77 0.15 30.71
N ARG A 276 18.08 -0.91 30.29
CA ARG A 276 18.68 -1.98 29.49
C ARG A 276 18.95 -1.53 28.06
N GLY A 277 18.00 -0.84 27.45
CA GLY A 277 17.98 -0.59 26.02
C GLY A 277 17.64 -1.86 25.23
N GLY A 278 17.39 -1.68 23.93
CA GLY A 278 17.11 -2.80 23.03
C GLY A 278 15.72 -3.41 23.21
N LEU A 279 15.57 -4.69 22.82
CA LEU A 279 14.31 -5.42 22.85
C LEU A 279 14.40 -6.62 23.78
N ASP A 280 13.27 -6.96 24.39
CA ASP A 280 13.08 -8.22 25.10
C ASP A 280 13.10 -9.38 24.10
N PRO A 281 14.03 -10.35 24.22
CA PRO A 281 14.14 -11.48 23.29
C PRO A 281 12.92 -12.42 23.27
N ILE A 282 12.11 -12.44 24.33
CA ILE A 282 10.93 -13.31 24.43
C ILE A 282 9.77 -12.70 23.63
N THR A 283 9.56 -11.40 23.79
CA THR A 283 8.38 -10.72 23.24
C THR A 283 8.67 -9.93 21.97
N GLY A 284 9.92 -9.55 21.72
CA GLY A 284 10.32 -8.65 20.65
C GLY A 284 9.88 -7.20 20.86
N GLY A 285 9.32 -6.86 22.03
CA GLY A 285 8.98 -5.49 22.41
C GLY A 285 10.06 -4.82 23.27
N LEU A 286 9.89 -3.55 23.62
CA LEU A 286 10.74 -2.88 24.61
C LEU A 286 10.58 -3.51 25.99
N TRP A 287 11.64 -3.47 26.79
CA TRP A 287 11.59 -3.85 28.20
C TRP A 287 10.59 -2.97 28.95
N LEU A 288 9.54 -3.57 29.51
CA LEU A 288 8.52 -2.80 30.23
C LEU A 288 9.10 -2.05 31.45
N SER A 289 10.18 -2.57 32.05
CA SER A 289 10.89 -1.92 33.15
C SER A 289 11.64 -0.66 32.70
N ASP A 290 12.15 -0.63 31.47
CA ASP A 290 12.70 0.58 30.85
C ASP A 290 11.58 1.59 30.57
N THR A 291 10.41 1.13 30.11
CA THR A 291 9.27 2.03 29.89
C THR A 291 8.73 2.63 31.19
N ALA A 292 8.72 1.87 32.30
CA ALA A 292 8.35 2.38 33.61
C ALA A 292 9.33 3.45 34.10
N HIS A 293 10.63 3.20 33.94
CA HIS A 293 11.67 4.19 34.26
C HIS A 293 11.57 5.43 33.36
N HIS A 294 11.32 5.25 32.07
CA HIS A 294 11.08 6.35 31.14
C HIS A 294 9.91 7.23 31.59
N HIS A 295 8.74 6.66 31.89
CA HIS A 295 7.58 7.45 32.33
C HIS A 295 7.81 8.14 33.68
N LEU A 296 8.56 7.53 34.60
CA LEU A 296 8.94 8.18 35.85
C LEU A 296 9.86 9.40 35.59
N ALA A 297 10.87 9.25 34.73
CA ALA A 297 11.76 10.35 34.37
C ALA A 297 11.01 11.50 33.66
N ILE A 298 10.14 11.16 32.71
CA ILE A 298 9.29 12.13 31.99
C ILE A 298 8.32 12.83 32.94
N ALA A 299 7.75 12.12 33.92
CA ALA A 299 6.88 12.70 34.94
C ALA A 299 7.61 13.77 35.74
N ILE A 300 8.81 13.47 36.24
CA ILE A 300 9.63 14.42 37.01
C ILE A 300 9.98 15.64 36.16
N LEU A 301 10.39 15.44 34.90
CA LEU A 301 10.72 16.52 33.97
C LEU A 301 9.53 17.47 33.79
N PHE A 302 8.33 16.93 33.52
CA PHE A 302 7.14 17.75 33.27
C PHE A 302 6.57 18.38 34.54
N LEU A 303 6.66 17.71 35.69
CA LEU A 303 6.30 18.29 36.99
C LEU A 303 7.17 19.51 37.29
N ILE A 304 8.48 19.44 37.05
CA ILE A 304 9.38 20.59 37.24
C ILE A 304 9.08 21.68 36.19
N ALA A 305 8.92 21.30 34.92
CA ALA A 305 8.66 22.26 33.84
C ALA A 305 7.36 23.05 34.06
N GLY A 306 6.32 22.42 34.62
CA GLY A 306 5.05 23.09 34.94
C GLY A 306 5.09 24.03 36.15
N HIS A 307 6.26 24.27 36.75
CA HIS A 307 6.47 25.31 37.76
C HIS A 307 7.33 26.48 37.25
N MET A 308 7.54 26.58 35.92
CA MET A 308 8.35 27.62 35.31
C MET A 308 7.64 28.97 35.23
N TYR A 309 6.32 29.00 34.96
CA TYR A 309 5.61 30.22 34.64
C TYR A 309 4.99 30.90 35.87
N LYS A 310 5.03 32.23 35.89
CA LYS A 310 4.58 33.05 37.01
C LYS A 310 3.06 32.99 37.13
N THR A 311 2.57 32.80 38.36
CA THR A 311 1.14 32.86 38.71
C THR A 311 0.92 33.78 39.93
N ASN A 312 -0.13 33.59 40.72
CA ASN A 312 -0.51 34.46 41.84
C ASN A 312 0.55 34.62 42.94
N TRP A 313 1.49 33.68 43.07
CA TRP A 313 2.51 33.71 44.12
C TRP A 313 3.76 34.53 43.76
N GLY A 314 3.78 35.19 42.60
CA GLY A 314 4.83 36.12 42.21
C GLY A 314 6.17 35.48 41.80
N ILE A 315 6.30 34.16 41.87
CA ILE A 315 7.49 33.38 41.51
C ILE A 315 7.27 32.73 40.13
N GLY A 316 8.30 32.74 39.27
CA GLY A 316 8.28 32.19 37.91
C GLY A 316 8.49 33.28 36.86
N HIS A 317 8.31 32.93 35.58
CA HIS A 317 8.47 33.84 34.45
C HIS A 317 7.14 34.22 33.78
N SER A 318 6.99 35.48 33.34
CA SER A 318 5.95 35.84 32.37
C SER A 318 6.41 35.49 30.96
N LEU A 319 5.55 34.84 30.17
CA LEU A 319 5.88 34.49 28.78
C LEU A 319 6.15 35.72 27.93
N LYS A 320 5.39 36.79 28.17
CA LYS A 320 5.56 38.06 27.46
C LYS A 320 6.96 38.64 27.69
N ASP A 321 7.41 38.69 28.94
CA ASP A 321 8.74 39.21 29.28
C ASP A 321 9.86 38.37 28.65
N ILE A 322 9.72 37.04 28.65
CA ILE A 322 10.67 36.15 27.96
C ILE A 322 10.72 36.51 26.47
N LEU A 323 9.59 36.56 25.78
CA LEU A 323 9.54 36.82 24.34
C LEU A 323 10.15 38.18 23.99
N GLU A 324 9.76 39.25 24.70
CA GLU A 324 10.26 40.60 24.42
C GLU A 324 11.76 40.78 24.74
N ALA A 325 12.31 40.01 25.68
CA ALA A 325 13.74 39.99 25.95
C ALA A 325 14.56 39.39 24.80
N HIS A 326 13.98 38.45 24.02
CA HIS A 326 14.68 37.77 22.93
C HIS A 326 14.60 38.56 21.62
N LYS A 327 15.57 39.47 21.42
CA LYS A 327 15.76 40.26 20.20
C LYS A 327 17.23 40.33 19.81
N GLY A 328 17.51 40.39 18.51
CA GLY A 328 18.87 40.40 17.98
C GLY A 328 19.07 41.42 16.87
N PRO A 329 20.32 41.67 16.44
CA PRO A 329 20.65 42.71 15.47
C PRO A 329 20.01 42.49 14.09
N PHE A 330 19.73 41.23 13.71
CA PHE A 330 19.14 40.89 12.40
C PHE A 330 17.61 40.85 12.40
N THR A 331 17.00 40.68 13.58
CA THR A 331 15.57 40.35 13.75
C THR A 331 14.70 41.53 14.17
N GLY A 332 15.27 42.74 14.23
CA GLY A 332 14.51 43.96 14.53
C GLY A 332 13.98 43.95 15.97
N GLN A 333 12.66 44.06 16.13
CA GLN A 333 12.00 44.00 17.44
C GLN A 333 11.83 42.57 17.97
N GLY A 334 12.38 41.56 17.29
CA GLY A 334 12.35 40.17 17.74
C GLY A 334 10.93 39.63 17.88
N HIS A 335 10.64 38.98 19.00
CA HIS A 335 9.36 38.31 19.27
C HIS A 335 8.28 39.24 19.84
N LYS A 336 8.50 40.56 19.86
CA LYS A 336 7.50 41.53 20.32
C LYS A 336 6.19 41.31 19.58
N GLY A 337 5.10 41.16 20.33
CA GLY A 337 3.77 40.97 19.77
C GLY A 337 3.29 39.53 19.59
N LEU A 338 4.18 38.53 19.72
CA LEU A 338 3.80 37.12 19.61
C LEU A 338 2.91 36.68 20.77
N TYR A 339 3.14 37.18 21.98
CA TYR A 339 2.29 36.88 23.14
C TYR A 339 0.84 37.28 22.88
N GLU A 340 0.62 38.50 22.37
CA GLU A 340 -0.71 38.98 22.00
C GLU A 340 -1.31 38.14 20.86
N ILE A 341 -0.55 37.81 19.81
CA ILE A 341 -1.05 36.94 18.72
C ILE A 341 -1.59 35.61 19.26
N PHE A 342 -0.81 34.94 20.13
CA PHE A 342 -1.16 33.64 20.68
C PHE A 342 -2.24 33.69 21.77
N THR A 343 -2.57 34.87 22.30
CA THR A 343 -3.65 35.07 23.29
C THR A 343 -4.92 35.64 22.67
N THR A 344 -4.87 36.21 21.46
CA THR A 344 -6.04 36.80 20.80
C THR A 344 -6.51 36.04 19.56
N SER A 345 -5.72 35.11 19.00
CA SER A 345 -6.12 34.30 17.83
C SER A 345 -6.09 32.80 18.13
N TRP A 346 -7.27 32.18 18.07
CA TRP A 346 -7.40 30.72 18.11
C TRP A 346 -6.79 30.05 16.88
N HIS A 347 -6.81 30.71 15.72
CA HIS A 347 -6.21 30.18 14.49
C HIS A 347 -4.67 30.16 14.55
N ALA A 348 -4.03 31.16 15.18
CA ALA A 348 -2.59 31.15 15.41
C ALA A 348 -2.17 29.97 16.31
N GLN A 349 -2.90 29.76 17.41
CA GLN A 349 -2.67 28.62 18.31
C GLN A 349 -2.91 27.28 17.62
N LEU A 350 -4.05 27.13 16.94
CA LEU A 350 -4.39 25.89 16.23
C LEU A 350 -3.36 25.58 15.14
N SER A 351 -2.87 26.58 14.42
CA SER A 351 -1.81 26.41 13.43
C SER A 351 -0.53 25.82 14.05
N LEU A 352 -0.02 26.43 15.12
CA LEU A 352 1.19 25.95 15.79
C LEU A 352 1.00 24.53 16.36
N ASN A 353 -0.13 24.30 17.03
CA ASN A 353 -0.44 23.02 17.67
C ASN A 353 -0.57 21.90 16.63
N LEU A 354 -1.21 22.16 15.48
CA LEU A 354 -1.31 21.18 14.39
C LEU A 354 0.06 20.89 13.76
N ALA A 355 0.94 21.90 13.61
CA ALA A 355 2.28 21.70 13.08
C ALA A 355 3.10 20.77 13.99
N MET A 356 3.03 21.00 15.30
CA MET A 356 3.74 20.21 16.30
C MET A 356 3.15 18.81 16.45
N LEU A 357 1.82 18.69 16.54
CA LEU A 357 1.14 17.41 16.69
C LEU A 357 1.28 16.54 15.43
N GLY A 358 1.18 17.14 14.23
CA GLY A 358 1.37 16.41 12.99
C GLY A 358 2.79 15.87 12.84
N SER A 359 3.78 16.69 13.17
CA SER A 359 5.19 16.27 13.20
C SER A 359 5.45 15.19 14.25
N LEU A 360 4.91 15.34 15.46
CA LEU A 360 5.00 14.34 16.52
C LEU A 360 4.36 13.01 16.09
N THR A 361 3.22 13.05 15.39
CA THR A 361 2.54 11.85 14.90
C THR A 361 3.40 11.08 13.89
N ILE A 362 4.11 11.79 12.99
CA ILE A 362 5.11 11.19 12.08
C ILE A 362 6.28 10.59 12.86
N ILE A 363 6.79 11.30 13.89
CA ILE A 363 7.85 10.80 14.76
C ILE A 363 7.42 9.51 15.47
N VAL A 364 6.18 9.46 15.97
CA VAL A 364 5.60 8.25 16.59
C VAL A 364 5.63 7.09 15.60
N ALA A 365 5.28 7.28 14.33
CA ALA A 365 5.39 6.24 13.31
C ALA A 365 6.82 5.70 13.20
N HIS A 366 7.81 6.60 13.07
CA HIS A 366 9.22 6.22 12.93
C HIS A 366 9.81 5.56 14.19
N HIS A 367 9.41 6.00 15.37
CA HIS A 367 9.88 5.42 16.63
C HIS A 367 9.24 4.06 16.89
N MET A 368 7.93 3.91 16.68
CA MET A 368 7.23 2.65 17.01
C MET A 368 7.68 1.46 16.17
N TYR A 369 8.04 1.65 14.89
CA TYR A 369 8.48 0.51 14.07
C TYR A 369 9.89 0.05 14.43
N SER A 370 10.79 1.00 14.75
CA SER A 370 12.21 0.73 15.01
C SER A 370 12.49 0.41 16.48
N MET A 371 11.56 0.76 17.37
CA MET A 371 11.56 0.45 18.81
C MET A 371 10.17 -0.04 19.23
N PRO A 372 9.74 -1.26 18.80
CA PRO A 372 8.39 -1.77 19.07
C PRO A 372 8.06 -1.75 20.58
N PRO A 373 7.14 -0.89 21.05
CA PRO A 373 6.97 -0.67 22.49
C PRO A 373 6.12 -1.74 23.17
N TYR A 374 5.45 -2.60 22.40
CA TYR A 374 4.49 -3.57 22.93
C TYR A 374 4.94 -5.03 22.66
N PRO A 375 4.68 -5.96 23.59
CA PRO A 375 4.97 -7.38 23.42
C PRO A 375 4.32 -7.97 22.16
N TYR A 376 5.08 -8.77 21.40
CA TYR A 376 4.66 -9.47 20.16
C TYR A 376 4.20 -8.56 19.02
N LEU A 377 4.40 -7.24 19.13
CA LEU A 377 4.07 -6.30 18.06
C LEU A 377 5.06 -6.42 16.89
N ALA A 378 6.35 -6.62 17.17
CA ALA A 378 7.40 -6.61 16.15
C ALA A 378 7.22 -7.69 15.07
N THR A 379 6.74 -8.87 15.46
CA THR A 379 6.49 -10.01 14.58
C THR A 379 5.07 -10.04 13.98
N ASP A 380 4.21 -9.11 14.40
CA ASP A 380 2.94 -8.82 13.75
C ASP A 380 3.16 -7.74 12.67
N TYR A 381 3.70 -8.18 11.54
CA TYR A 381 4.06 -7.30 10.43
C TYR A 381 2.88 -6.49 9.89
N GLY A 382 1.67 -7.05 9.96
CA GLY A 382 0.46 -6.36 9.52
C GLY A 382 0.14 -5.17 10.41
N THR A 383 0.21 -5.35 11.73
CA THR A 383 0.01 -4.26 12.67
C THR A 383 1.12 -3.20 12.57
N GLN A 384 2.38 -3.60 12.41
CA GLN A 384 3.49 -2.66 12.21
C GLN A 384 3.29 -1.78 10.97
N LEU A 385 2.95 -2.39 9.83
CA LEU A 385 2.68 -1.67 8.58
C LEU A 385 1.48 -0.72 8.70
N SER A 386 0.41 -1.18 9.36
CA SER A 386 -0.79 -0.38 9.61
C SER A 386 -0.51 0.83 10.48
N LEU A 387 0.15 0.64 11.64
CA LEU A 387 0.41 1.71 12.59
C LEU A 387 1.35 2.76 11.99
N PHE A 388 2.40 2.34 11.28
CA PHE A 388 3.30 3.26 10.58
C PHE A 388 2.51 4.09 9.56
N THR A 389 1.80 3.42 8.65
CA THR A 389 1.04 4.08 7.58
C THR A 389 -0.04 5.02 8.12
N HIS A 390 -0.76 4.59 9.15
CA HIS A 390 -1.83 5.36 9.79
C HIS A 390 -1.32 6.67 10.39
N HIS A 391 -0.26 6.61 11.21
CA HIS A 391 0.31 7.78 11.86
C HIS A 391 0.98 8.72 10.85
N MET A 392 1.60 8.19 9.79
CA MET A 392 2.13 9.00 8.68
C MET A 392 1.03 9.82 8.00
N TRP A 393 -0.11 9.20 7.67
CA TRP A 393 -1.25 9.90 7.06
C TRP A 393 -1.83 10.97 7.98
N ILE A 394 -2.11 10.64 9.24
CA ILE A 394 -2.63 11.61 10.21
C ILE A 394 -1.68 12.79 10.34
N GLY A 395 -0.38 12.53 10.50
CA GLY A 395 0.61 13.60 10.63
C GLY A 395 0.67 14.52 9.41
N GLY A 396 0.62 13.96 8.20
CA GLY A 396 0.53 14.72 6.95
C GLY A 396 -0.71 15.64 6.89
N PHE A 397 -1.89 15.11 7.24
CA PHE A 397 -3.12 15.91 7.28
C PHE A 397 -3.04 17.06 8.30
N LEU A 398 -2.52 16.80 9.50
CA LEU A 398 -2.38 17.82 10.54
C LEU A 398 -1.38 18.91 10.11
N ILE A 399 -0.26 18.57 9.47
CA ILE A 399 0.71 19.55 8.95
C ILE A 399 0.08 20.44 7.86
N VAL A 400 -0.71 19.88 6.94
CA VAL A 400 -1.43 20.69 5.95
C VAL A 400 -2.47 21.59 6.62
N GLY A 401 -3.18 21.08 7.63
CA GLY A 401 -4.11 21.85 8.45
C GLY A 401 -3.42 23.01 9.19
N ALA A 402 -2.19 22.81 9.66
CA ALA A 402 -1.39 23.85 10.30
C ALA A 402 -1.17 25.05 9.38
N ALA A 403 -0.77 24.81 8.13
CA ALA A 403 -0.60 25.86 7.14
C ALA A 403 -1.93 26.52 6.73
N ALA A 404 -3.02 25.74 6.67
CA ALA A 404 -4.36 26.28 6.42
C ALA A 404 -4.74 27.31 7.50
N HIS A 405 -4.57 26.96 8.78
CA HIS A 405 -4.87 27.86 9.89
C HIS A 405 -3.88 29.02 10.01
N ALA A 406 -2.61 28.85 9.61
CA ALA A 406 -1.68 29.97 9.49
C ALA A 406 -2.17 30.99 8.45
N ALA A 407 -2.65 30.53 7.30
CA ALA A 407 -3.20 31.41 6.28
C ALA A 407 -4.51 32.07 6.72
N ILE A 408 -5.39 31.35 7.42
CA ILE A 408 -6.61 31.93 8.00
C ILE A 408 -6.25 33.04 9.00
N PHE A 409 -5.32 32.79 9.91
CA PHE A 409 -4.78 33.79 10.84
C PHE A 409 -4.27 35.03 10.10
N ILE A 410 -3.44 34.84 9.07
CA ILE A 410 -2.88 35.93 8.26
C ILE A 410 -3.96 36.76 7.55
N VAL A 411 -5.09 36.14 7.17
CA VAL A 411 -6.20 36.85 6.52
C VAL A 411 -7.08 37.59 7.54
N ARG A 412 -7.50 36.91 8.61
CA ARG A 412 -8.55 37.39 9.52
C ARG A 412 -8.00 38.18 10.71
N ASP A 413 -6.94 37.69 11.34
CA ASP A 413 -6.55 38.14 12.69
C ASP A 413 -5.24 38.94 12.69
N TYR A 414 -4.43 38.81 11.64
CA TYR A 414 -3.19 39.58 11.51
C TYR A 414 -3.47 41.05 11.17
N ASP A 415 -3.05 41.92 12.08
CA ASP A 415 -3.11 43.37 11.93
C ASP A 415 -1.71 43.97 11.69
N PRO A 416 -1.42 44.50 10.48
CA PRO A 416 -0.12 45.12 10.20
C PRO A 416 0.08 46.47 10.89
N THR A 417 -0.98 47.13 11.39
CA THR A 417 -0.88 48.48 11.97
C THR A 417 -0.27 48.46 13.37
N THR A 418 -0.46 47.37 14.10
CA THR A 418 0.10 47.14 15.44
C THR A 418 1.41 46.35 15.42
N ARG A 419 1.86 45.89 14.25
CA ARG A 419 2.98 44.94 14.05
C ARG A 419 4.04 45.52 13.12
N TYR A 420 4.92 46.35 13.68
CA TYR A 420 6.01 46.96 12.94
C TYR A 420 7.37 46.37 13.29
N ASN A 421 8.08 45.85 12.27
CA ASN A 421 9.46 45.41 12.36
C ASN A 421 9.76 44.33 13.41
N ASP A 422 8.74 43.54 13.77
CA ASP A 422 8.90 42.25 14.46
C ASP A 422 9.29 41.14 13.47
N LEU A 423 9.47 39.91 13.97
CA LEU A 423 9.85 38.76 13.15
C LEU A 423 8.85 38.48 12.02
N LEU A 424 7.54 38.52 12.29
CA LEU A 424 6.52 38.13 11.31
C LEU A 424 6.41 39.16 10.18
N ASP A 425 6.40 40.45 10.51
CA ASP A 425 6.45 41.53 9.52
C ASP A 425 7.71 41.43 8.65
N ARG A 426 8.88 41.16 9.27
CA ARG A 426 10.13 40.99 8.52
C ARG A 426 10.01 39.85 7.52
N VAL A 427 9.53 38.67 7.92
CA VAL A 427 9.30 37.51 7.02
C VAL A 427 8.41 37.90 5.83
N LEU A 428 7.31 38.62 6.08
CA LEU A 428 6.41 39.08 5.01
C LEU A 428 7.10 40.05 4.03
N ARG A 429 8.03 40.90 4.50
CA ARG A 429 8.76 41.86 3.65
C ARG A 429 9.76 41.22 2.69
N HIS A 430 10.26 40.02 2.96
CA HIS A 430 11.18 39.29 2.06
C HIS A 430 10.61 37.95 1.57
N ARG A 431 9.28 37.81 1.58
CA ARG A 431 8.56 36.62 1.12
C ARG A 431 8.93 36.15 -0.30
N ASP A 432 9.21 37.08 -1.21
CA ASP A 432 9.61 36.75 -2.59
C ASP A 432 10.98 36.03 -2.60
N ALA A 433 11.91 36.42 -1.73
CA ALA A 433 13.21 35.77 -1.60
C ALA A 433 13.04 34.35 -1.04
N ILE A 434 12.26 34.18 0.03
CA ILE A 434 11.99 32.85 0.62
C ILE A 434 11.40 31.91 -0.42
N ILE A 435 10.36 32.32 -1.14
CA ILE A 435 9.67 31.47 -2.12
C ILE A 435 10.53 31.19 -3.35
N SER A 436 11.32 32.16 -3.84
CA SER A 436 12.21 31.92 -5.00
C SER A 436 13.35 30.95 -4.67
N HIS A 437 13.96 31.05 -3.48
CA HIS A 437 14.99 30.10 -3.05
C HIS A 437 14.42 28.70 -2.84
N LEU A 438 13.25 28.60 -2.19
CA LEU A 438 12.60 27.32 -1.99
C LEU A 438 12.14 26.70 -3.33
N ASN A 439 11.68 27.51 -4.28
CA ASN A 439 11.39 27.05 -5.64
C ASN A 439 12.65 26.48 -6.32
N TRP A 440 13.79 27.17 -6.24
CA TRP A 440 15.05 26.66 -6.75
C TRP A 440 15.46 25.34 -6.09
N VAL A 441 15.36 25.22 -4.76
CA VAL A 441 15.64 23.96 -4.03
C VAL A 441 14.74 22.83 -4.53
N CYS A 442 13.45 23.08 -4.72
CA CYS A 442 12.53 22.06 -5.25
C CYS A 442 12.92 21.60 -6.67
N ILE A 443 13.30 22.53 -7.55
CA ILE A 443 13.76 22.20 -8.90
C ILE A 443 15.07 21.40 -8.85
N PHE A 444 16.02 21.85 -8.04
CA PHE A 444 17.30 21.17 -7.82
C PHE A 444 17.08 19.73 -7.32
N LEU A 445 16.30 19.56 -6.24
CA LEU A 445 16.01 18.24 -5.69
C LEU A 445 15.27 17.36 -6.69
N GLY A 446 14.30 17.90 -7.44
CA GLY A 446 13.57 17.14 -8.46
C GLY A 446 14.49 16.58 -9.55
N PHE A 447 15.39 17.41 -10.11
CA PHE A 447 16.36 16.95 -11.10
C PHE A 447 17.39 15.97 -10.54
N HIS A 448 17.89 16.19 -9.32
CA HIS A 448 18.97 15.39 -8.73
C HIS A 448 18.48 14.23 -7.84
N SER A 449 17.17 13.94 -7.85
CA SER A 449 16.61 12.72 -7.24
C SER A 449 15.82 11.94 -8.27
N PHE A 450 14.67 12.45 -8.72
CA PHE A 450 13.83 11.77 -9.71
C PHE A 450 14.51 11.65 -11.08
N GLY A 451 15.34 12.63 -11.47
CA GLY A 451 16.15 12.51 -12.68
C GLY A 451 17.14 11.34 -12.65
N LEU A 452 17.66 10.96 -11.47
CA LEU A 452 18.55 9.81 -11.32
C LEU A 452 17.82 8.47 -11.53
N TYR A 453 16.55 8.41 -11.14
CA TYR A 453 15.68 7.27 -11.45
C TYR A 453 15.49 7.10 -12.96
N ILE A 454 15.17 8.19 -13.68
CA ILE A 454 15.02 8.17 -15.14
C ILE A 454 16.33 7.79 -15.83
N HIS A 455 17.46 8.31 -15.36
CA HIS A 455 18.79 7.92 -15.83
C HIS A 455 18.99 6.41 -15.68
N ASN A 456 18.71 5.86 -14.50
CA ASN A 456 18.85 4.42 -14.22
C ASN A 456 17.92 3.55 -15.08
N ASP A 457 16.65 3.95 -15.26
CA ASP A 457 15.72 3.26 -16.17
C ASP A 457 16.28 3.25 -17.61
N THR A 458 16.80 4.40 -18.07
CA THR A 458 17.36 4.53 -19.42
C THR A 458 18.62 3.68 -19.60
N MET A 459 19.55 3.72 -18.65
CA MET A 459 20.78 2.92 -18.71
C MET A 459 20.49 1.42 -18.64
N SER A 460 19.57 1.01 -17.77
CA SER A 460 19.09 -0.37 -17.69
C SER A 460 18.48 -0.85 -19.01
N ALA A 461 17.59 -0.03 -19.60
CA ALA A 461 16.94 -0.33 -20.89
C ALA A 461 17.92 -0.38 -22.07
N LEU A 462 19.01 0.41 -22.02
CA LEU A 462 20.10 0.38 -23.00
C LEU A 462 21.08 -0.79 -22.78
N GLY A 463 20.85 -1.65 -21.78
CA GLY A 463 21.74 -2.76 -21.46
C GLY A 463 23.09 -2.31 -20.88
N ARG A 464 23.12 -1.17 -20.19
CA ARG A 464 24.32 -0.54 -19.61
C ARG A 464 24.24 -0.50 -18.07
N PRO A 465 24.17 -1.64 -17.36
CA PRO A 465 24.06 -1.66 -15.91
C PRO A 465 25.27 -1.06 -15.19
N GLN A 466 26.45 -1.07 -15.82
CA GLN A 466 27.68 -0.46 -15.27
C GLN A 466 27.62 1.08 -15.19
N ASP A 467 26.68 1.71 -15.91
CA ASP A 467 26.52 3.18 -15.94
C ASP A 467 25.36 3.65 -15.05
N MET A 468 24.76 2.72 -14.29
CA MET A 468 23.69 3.03 -13.34
C MET A 468 24.26 3.52 -12.00
N PHE A 469 23.47 4.38 -11.33
CA PHE A 469 23.67 4.68 -9.93
C PHE A 469 23.14 3.52 -9.08
N SER A 470 24.04 2.68 -8.58
CA SER A 470 23.75 1.47 -7.81
C SER A 470 24.91 1.10 -6.88
N ASP A 471 24.69 0.18 -5.95
CA ASP A 471 25.75 -0.30 -5.06
C ASP A 471 26.84 -1.11 -5.79
N THR A 472 26.57 -1.59 -7.00
CA THR A 472 27.50 -2.43 -7.80
C THR A 472 28.18 -1.69 -8.95
N ALA A 473 27.77 -0.44 -9.21
CA ALA A 473 28.31 0.39 -10.28
C ALA A 473 28.71 1.77 -9.72
N ILE A 474 27.99 2.84 -10.06
CA ILE A 474 28.29 4.19 -9.55
C ILE A 474 27.56 4.38 -8.21
N GLN A 475 28.30 4.27 -7.11
CA GLN A 475 27.71 4.31 -5.77
C GLN A 475 27.42 5.74 -5.31
N LEU A 476 26.25 5.94 -4.70
CA LEU A 476 25.90 7.16 -3.98
C LEU A 476 25.52 6.79 -2.54
N GLN A 477 26.55 6.51 -1.72
CA GLN A 477 26.34 6.02 -0.36
C GLN A 477 25.84 7.13 0.58
N PRO A 478 24.86 6.87 1.46
CA PRO A 478 24.39 7.81 2.47
C PRO A 478 25.34 7.84 3.68
N ILE A 479 26.59 8.27 3.47
CA ILE A 479 27.68 8.18 4.46
C ILE A 479 27.37 8.85 5.79
N PHE A 480 26.61 9.95 5.79
CA PHE A 480 26.22 10.64 7.02
C PHE A 480 25.24 9.83 7.86
N ALA A 481 24.28 9.14 7.22
CA ALA A 481 23.34 8.27 7.91
C ALA A 481 24.04 7.02 8.47
N GLN A 482 24.96 6.43 7.69
CA GLN A 482 25.81 5.31 8.14
C GLN A 482 26.70 5.72 9.32
N TRP A 483 27.25 6.94 9.31
CA TRP A 483 28.02 7.47 10.44
C TRP A 483 27.17 7.64 11.71
N VAL A 484 25.93 8.12 11.59
CA VAL A 484 24.99 8.20 12.72
C VAL A 484 24.62 6.80 13.23
N GLN A 485 24.36 5.84 12.33
CA GLN A 485 24.14 4.43 12.67
C GLN A 485 25.29 3.87 13.51
N ASN A 486 26.54 4.06 13.06
CA ASN A 486 27.73 3.62 13.79
C ASN A 486 27.86 4.30 15.15
N THR A 487 27.59 5.61 15.24
CA THR A 487 27.64 6.35 16.51
C THR A 487 26.64 5.80 17.52
N HIS A 488 25.42 5.49 17.10
CA HIS A 488 24.39 4.92 17.96
C HIS A 488 24.65 3.45 18.31
N ALA A 489 25.15 2.65 17.37
CA ALA A 489 25.50 1.25 17.62
C ALA A 489 26.66 1.12 18.63
N LEU A 490 27.61 2.04 18.60
CA LEU A 490 28.74 2.11 19.53
C LEU A 490 28.46 2.91 20.80
N ALA A 491 27.27 3.51 20.96
CA ALA A 491 26.96 4.32 22.13
C ALA A 491 27.06 3.56 23.47
N PRO A 492 26.57 2.31 23.59
CA PRO A 492 26.70 1.54 24.83
C PRO A 492 28.16 1.40 25.26
N SER A 493 28.43 1.56 26.55
CA SER A 493 29.81 1.54 27.13
C SER A 493 30.76 2.67 26.70
N LEU A 494 30.40 3.52 25.73
CA LEU A 494 31.20 4.68 25.31
C LEU A 494 30.51 6.00 25.67
N THR A 495 29.56 6.45 24.84
CA THR A 495 28.83 7.71 25.06
C THR A 495 27.59 7.55 25.94
N ALA A 496 27.14 6.31 26.15
CA ALA A 496 26.08 5.93 27.08
C ALA A 496 26.53 4.77 28.00
N PRO A 497 27.42 5.02 29.00
CA PRO A 497 27.99 3.95 29.84
C PRO A 497 26.97 3.19 30.69
N GLY A 498 25.82 3.80 31.00
CA GLY A 498 24.75 3.17 31.79
C GLY A 498 23.82 2.28 30.98
N ALA A 499 23.85 2.34 29.64
CA ALA A 499 23.03 1.50 28.76
C ALA A 499 23.73 0.18 28.44
N THR A 500 23.01 -0.94 28.53
CA THR A 500 23.57 -2.25 28.14
C THR A 500 23.54 -2.50 26.63
N THR A 501 22.51 -2.04 25.92
CA THR A 501 22.40 -2.17 24.46
C THR A 501 22.02 -0.84 23.81
N SER A 502 22.09 -0.78 22.48
CA SER A 502 21.80 0.43 21.72
C SER A 502 20.31 0.80 21.80
N THR A 503 19.98 2.05 21.47
CA THR A 503 18.58 2.55 21.50
C THR A 503 17.64 1.75 20.60
N SER A 504 18.16 1.18 19.50
CA SER A 504 17.42 0.31 18.57
C SER A 504 18.39 -0.64 17.89
N LEU A 505 17.93 -1.86 17.60
CA LEU A 505 18.70 -2.85 16.85
C LEU A 505 18.85 -2.48 15.36
N THR A 506 18.13 -1.47 14.88
CA THR A 506 18.23 -0.99 13.49
C THR A 506 19.56 -0.31 13.16
N TRP A 507 20.27 0.21 14.17
CA TRP A 507 21.51 0.97 13.97
C TRP A 507 22.71 0.10 13.57
N GLY A 508 22.73 -1.17 13.94
CA GLY A 508 23.88 -2.06 13.76
C GLY A 508 24.06 -3.05 14.91
N GLY A 509 25.04 -3.95 14.76
CA GLY A 509 25.34 -5.03 15.70
C GLY A 509 25.09 -6.42 15.10
N SER A 510 25.66 -7.47 15.71
CA SER A 510 25.43 -8.86 15.31
C SER A 510 24.17 -9.47 15.92
N GLU A 511 23.44 -8.71 16.76
CA GLU A 511 22.29 -9.19 17.50
C GLU A 511 21.00 -9.08 16.67
N LEU A 512 20.51 -10.23 16.24
CA LEU A 512 19.20 -10.43 15.64
C LEU A 512 18.22 -10.86 16.73
N VAL A 513 17.07 -10.20 16.85
CA VAL A 513 15.98 -10.67 17.70
C VAL A 513 14.91 -11.33 16.85
N ALA A 514 14.58 -12.57 17.18
CA ALA A 514 13.56 -13.35 16.51
C ALA A 514 12.60 -13.96 17.54
N VAL A 515 11.31 -13.96 17.22
CA VAL A 515 10.23 -14.47 18.06
C VAL A 515 9.32 -15.34 17.19
N GLY A 516 9.01 -16.57 17.64
CA GLY A 516 8.13 -17.49 16.90
C GLY A 516 8.61 -17.82 15.48
N GLY A 517 9.93 -17.91 15.26
CA GLY A 517 10.52 -18.19 13.95
C GLY A 517 10.45 -17.03 12.94
N LYS A 518 10.01 -15.84 13.39
CA LYS A 518 9.98 -14.59 12.61
C LYS A 518 11.02 -13.62 13.15
N VAL A 519 11.55 -12.77 12.27
CA VAL A 519 12.44 -11.70 12.68
C VAL A 519 11.62 -10.58 13.33
N ALA A 520 11.91 -10.25 14.59
CA ALA A 520 11.34 -9.08 15.26
C ALA A 520 12.04 -7.80 14.78
N MET A 521 13.38 -7.78 14.84
CA MET A 521 14.19 -6.67 14.37
C MET A 521 15.62 -7.11 14.03
N LEU A 522 16.21 -6.45 13.02
CA LEU A 522 17.63 -6.59 12.66
C LEU A 522 18.17 -5.24 12.15
N PRO A 523 19.50 -5.08 12.01
CA PRO A 523 20.10 -3.89 11.43
C PRO A 523 19.52 -3.54 10.06
N ILE A 524 19.20 -2.27 9.82
CA ILE A 524 18.65 -1.83 8.52
C ILE A 524 19.80 -1.24 7.70
N PRO A 525 20.37 -1.96 6.72
CA PRO A 525 21.46 -1.44 5.91
C PRO A 525 20.96 -0.28 5.03
N LEU A 526 21.79 0.76 4.88
CA LEU A 526 21.48 1.92 4.03
C LEU A 526 22.48 1.98 2.87
N GLY A 527 22.01 1.78 1.64
CA GLY A 527 22.80 1.82 0.41
C GLY A 527 22.40 2.94 -0.54
N THR A 528 22.82 2.81 -1.81
CA THR A 528 22.50 3.78 -2.88
C THR A 528 20.99 3.91 -3.11
N ALA A 529 20.25 2.80 -3.02
CA ALA A 529 18.80 2.80 -3.10
C ALA A 529 18.15 3.69 -2.02
N ASP A 530 18.61 3.57 -0.77
CA ASP A 530 18.13 4.37 0.34
C ASP A 530 18.50 5.86 0.14
N PHE A 531 19.70 6.15 -0.37
CA PHE A 531 20.09 7.53 -0.70
C PHE A 531 19.12 8.18 -1.70
N LEU A 532 18.77 7.48 -2.79
CA LEU A 532 17.87 8.00 -3.82
C LEU A 532 16.47 8.30 -3.26
N VAL A 533 15.87 7.35 -2.53
CA VAL A 533 14.50 7.51 -2.02
C VAL A 533 14.41 8.56 -0.92
N HIS A 534 15.45 8.73 -0.08
CA HIS A 534 15.47 9.81 0.91
C HIS A 534 15.53 11.20 0.25
N HIS A 535 16.19 11.36 -0.89
CA HIS A 535 16.16 12.61 -1.64
C HIS A 535 14.81 12.85 -2.34
N ILE A 536 14.08 11.79 -2.71
CA ILE A 536 12.67 11.92 -3.14
C ILE A 536 11.78 12.38 -1.98
N HIS A 537 11.98 11.86 -0.75
CA HIS A 537 11.26 12.36 0.42
C HIS A 537 11.57 13.85 0.64
N ALA A 538 12.85 14.24 0.60
CA ALA A 538 13.24 15.64 0.72
C ALA A 538 12.55 16.49 -0.36
N PHE A 539 12.61 16.08 -1.63
CA PHE A 539 11.96 16.76 -2.75
C PHE A 539 10.45 16.98 -2.50
N THR A 540 9.72 15.90 -2.20
CA THR A 540 8.26 15.95 -2.04
C THR A 540 7.82 16.75 -0.81
N ILE A 541 8.57 16.68 0.30
CA ILE A 541 8.35 17.53 1.48
C ILE A 541 8.60 19.00 1.15
N HIS A 542 9.71 19.34 0.49
CA HIS A 542 10.03 20.73 0.15
C HIS A 542 9.01 21.34 -0.82
N VAL A 543 8.48 20.57 -1.77
CA VAL A 543 7.41 21.05 -2.66
C VAL A 543 6.10 21.26 -1.88
N THR A 544 5.77 20.36 -0.95
CA THR A 544 4.60 20.56 -0.07
C THR A 544 4.75 21.85 0.74
N VAL A 545 5.92 22.07 1.36
CA VAL A 545 6.23 23.31 2.09
C VAL A 545 6.19 24.53 1.16
N LEU A 546 6.71 24.45 -0.06
CA LEU A 546 6.66 25.54 -1.04
C LEU A 546 5.24 26.01 -1.30
N ILE A 547 4.33 25.06 -1.55
CA ILE A 547 2.92 25.35 -1.85
C ILE A 547 2.24 25.97 -0.62
N LEU A 548 2.39 25.34 0.53
CA LEU A 548 1.74 25.76 1.77
C LEU A 548 2.26 27.12 2.25
N LEU A 549 3.58 27.30 2.31
CA LEU A 549 4.23 28.54 2.76
C LEU A 549 3.93 29.70 1.80
N LYS A 550 3.91 29.45 0.48
CA LYS A 550 3.46 30.45 -0.50
C LYS A 550 2.00 30.84 -0.26
N GLY A 551 1.14 29.86 0.05
CA GLY A 551 -0.26 30.11 0.42
C GLY A 551 -0.40 31.06 1.61
N VAL A 552 0.40 30.85 2.66
CA VAL A 552 0.42 31.70 3.87
C VAL A 552 0.97 33.10 3.56
N LEU A 553 2.17 33.20 2.98
CA LEU A 553 2.87 34.48 2.80
C LEU A 553 2.20 35.42 1.79
N PHE A 554 1.44 34.87 0.84
CA PHE A 554 0.73 35.62 -0.21
C PHE A 554 -0.79 35.65 -0.02
N ALA A 555 -1.28 35.30 1.18
CA ALA A 555 -2.70 35.30 1.50
C ALA A 555 -3.30 36.72 1.51
N ARG A 556 -2.58 37.72 2.06
CA ARG A 556 -3.08 39.11 2.14
C ARG A 556 -2.93 39.90 0.86
N SER A 557 -1.83 39.69 0.14
CA SER A 557 -1.50 40.47 -1.05
C SER A 557 -0.49 39.73 -1.92
N SER A 558 -0.46 40.07 -3.19
CA SER A 558 0.54 39.64 -4.16
C SER A 558 0.77 40.75 -5.20
N ARG A 559 1.80 40.63 -6.04
CA ARG A 559 2.00 41.57 -7.14
C ARG A 559 0.82 41.59 -8.14
N LEU A 560 0.12 40.47 -8.29
CA LEU A 560 -1.01 40.32 -9.22
C LEU A 560 -2.34 40.85 -8.64
N ILE A 561 -2.59 40.55 -7.37
CA ILE A 561 -3.81 40.95 -6.63
C ILE A 561 -3.35 41.61 -5.32
N PRO A 562 -3.28 42.95 -5.28
CA PRO A 562 -2.81 43.69 -4.12
C PRO A 562 -3.76 43.61 -2.91
N ASP A 563 -5.06 43.53 -3.15
CA ASP A 563 -6.15 43.62 -2.17
C ASP A 563 -6.74 42.25 -1.80
N LYS A 564 -5.96 41.17 -1.95
CA LYS A 564 -6.43 39.79 -1.78
C LYS A 564 -7.06 39.52 -0.40
N ALA A 565 -6.60 40.17 0.66
CA ALA A 565 -7.18 40.06 2.00
C ALA A 565 -8.69 40.35 2.03
N ASN A 566 -9.16 41.30 1.19
CA ASN A 566 -10.58 41.68 1.12
C ASN A 566 -11.46 40.61 0.47
N LEU A 567 -10.86 39.74 -0.36
CA LEU A 567 -11.55 38.58 -0.96
C LEU A 567 -11.69 37.41 0.04
N GLY A 568 -10.98 37.47 1.16
CA GLY A 568 -11.01 36.48 2.22
C GLY A 568 -10.09 35.27 1.96
N PHE A 569 -10.20 34.26 2.82
CA PHE A 569 -9.37 33.05 2.75
C PHE A 569 -9.82 32.08 1.65
N ARG A 570 -11.14 31.91 1.50
CA ARG A 570 -11.79 30.89 0.67
C ARG A 570 -12.61 31.53 -0.46
N PHE A 571 -11.99 31.73 -1.61
CA PHE A 571 -12.62 32.27 -2.82
C PHE A 571 -11.98 31.66 -4.09
N PRO A 572 -12.70 31.52 -5.21
CA PRO A 572 -12.23 30.69 -6.34
C PRO A 572 -11.20 31.35 -7.26
N CYS A 573 -11.36 32.66 -7.50
CA CYS A 573 -10.55 33.52 -8.38
C CYS A 573 -10.98 35.00 -8.21
N ASP A 574 -10.25 35.92 -8.85
CA ASP A 574 -10.61 37.33 -9.08
C ASP A 574 -10.91 37.57 -10.59
N GLY A 575 -11.74 36.69 -11.15
CA GLY A 575 -12.15 36.74 -12.56
C GLY A 575 -11.08 36.32 -13.59
N PRO A 576 -11.44 36.33 -14.89
CA PRO A 576 -10.54 35.91 -15.98
C PRO A 576 -9.54 36.99 -16.42
N GLY A 577 -9.63 38.21 -15.87
CA GLY A 577 -8.72 39.31 -16.19
C GLY A 577 -7.26 39.00 -15.81
N ARG A 578 -6.33 39.85 -16.27
CA ARG A 578 -4.88 39.72 -16.01
C ARG A 578 -4.27 38.38 -16.47
N GLY A 579 -4.86 37.75 -17.48
CA GLY A 579 -4.45 36.43 -18.01
C GLY A 579 -5.07 35.22 -17.30
N GLY A 580 -5.93 35.44 -16.29
CA GLY A 580 -6.59 34.41 -15.50
C GLY A 580 -6.05 34.32 -14.08
N THR A 581 -6.95 34.41 -13.08
CA THR A 581 -6.59 34.44 -11.64
C THR A 581 -7.12 33.22 -10.88
N CYS A 582 -7.24 32.08 -11.55
CA CYS A 582 -7.67 30.83 -10.91
C CYS A 582 -6.71 30.42 -9.79
N GLN A 583 -7.25 29.89 -8.69
CA GLN A 583 -6.48 29.27 -7.60
C GLN A 583 -5.48 30.19 -6.88
N VAL A 584 -5.78 31.49 -6.84
CA VAL A 584 -4.94 32.49 -6.16
C VAL A 584 -5.20 32.58 -4.65
N SER A 585 -6.32 32.03 -4.15
CA SER A 585 -6.65 32.06 -2.72
C SER A 585 -5.72 31.17 -1.90
N ALA A 586 -5.59 31.45 -0.60
CA ALA A 586 -4.81 30.58 0.27
C ALA A 586 -5.48 29.22 0.49
N TRP A 587 -6.81 29.16 0.47
CA TRP A 587 -7.54 27.88 0.47
C TRP A 587 -7.14 27.00 -0.71
N ASP A 588 -6.95 27.58 -1.91
CA ASP A 588 -6.50 26.82 -3.07
C ASP A 588 -5.05 26.30 -2.94
N HIS A 589 -4.21 26.98 -2.16
CA HIS A 589 -2.87 26.47 -1.84
C HIS A 589 -2.95 25.29 -0.87
N VAL A 590 -3.90 25.28 0.07
CA VAL A 590 -4.19 24.10 0.91
C VAL A 590 -4.68 22.94 0.04
N PHE A 591 -5.60 23.21 -0.89
CA PHE A 591 -6.09 22.24 -1.88
C PHE A 591 -4.94 21.61 -2.68
N LEU A 592 -4.00 22.40 -3.20
CA LEU A 592 -2.82 21.88 -3.91
C LEU A 592 -1.84 21.15 -2.98
N GLY A 593 -1.67 21.67 -1.76
CA GLY A 593 -0.81 21.10 -0.73
C GLY A 593 -1.26 19.70 -0.31
N LEU A 594 -2.56 19.41 -0.31
CA LEU A 594 -3.11 18.09 -0.04
C LEU A 594 -2.65 17.02 -1.06
N PHE A 595 -2.60 17.34 -2.36
CA PHE A 595 -2.08 16.40 -3.37
C PHE A 595 -0.59 16.12 -3.20
N TRP A 596 0.20 17.14 -2.84
CA TRP A 596 1.63 16.97 -2.61
C TRP A 596 1.95 16.27 -1.30
N MET A 597 1.16 16.52 -0.24
CA MET A 597 1.20 15.72 0.98
C MET A 597 0.86 14.25 0.68
N TYR A 598 -0.19 14.01 -0.11
CA TYR A 598 -0.53 12.66 -0.57
C TYR A 598 0.61 11.98 -1.30
N ASN A 599 1.25 12.69 -2.23
CA ASN A 599 2.40 12.17 -2.96
C ASN A 599 3.58 11.87 -2.01
N ALA A 600 3.93 12.81 -1.13
CA ALA A 600 5.03 12.67 -0.18
C ALA A 600 4.83 11.46 0.76
N ILE A 601 3.66 11.37 1.41
CA ILE A 601 3.36 10.28 2.33
C ILE A 601 3.29 8.94 1.59
N SER A 602 2.68 8.87 0.40
CA SER A 602 2.59 7.64 -0.38
C SER A 602 3.97 7.07 -0.70
N VAL A 603 4.94 7.90 -1.10
CA VAL A 603 6.31 7.44 -1.36
C VAL A 603 6.97 6.95 -0.07
N VAL A 604 6.80 7.66 1.05
CA VAL A 604 7.39 7.25 2.35
C VAL A 604 6.85 5.88 2.79
N ILE A 605 5.55 5.65 2.67
CA ILE A 605 4.96 4.37 3.09
C ILE A 605 5.25 3.23 2.10
N PHE A 606 5.41 3.52 0.80
CA PHE A 606 5.89 2.53 -0.17
C PHE A 606 7.35 2.15 0.10
N HIS A 607 8.20 3.14 0.39
CA HIS A 607 9.57 2.90 0.84
C HIS A 607 9.60 2.01 2.08
N PHE A 608 8.86 2.38 3.12
CA PHE A 608 8.79 1.58 4.34
C PHE A 608 8.33 0.15 4.06
N SER A 609 7.20 -0.02 3.37
CA SER A 609 6.64 -1.34 3.06
C SER A 609 7.60 -2.24 2.29
N TRP A 610 8.27 -1.69 1.27
CA TRP A 610 9.21 -2.47 0.46
C TRP A 610 10.49 -2.77 1.22
N LYS A 611 11.09 -1.76 1.88
CA LYS A 611 12.33 -1.92 2.65
C LYS A 611 12.18 -2.97 3.73
N MET A 612 11.09 -2.91 4.50
CA MET A 612 10.84 -3.86 5.58
C MET A 612 10.62 -5.28 5.04
N GLN A 613 9.87 -5.47 3.94
CA GLN A 613 9.69 -6.81 3.35
C GLN A 613 10.93 -7.37 2.63
N SER A 614 11.88 -6.51 2.24
CA SER A 614 13.06 -6.91 1.46
C SER A 614 14.26 -7.22 2.33
N ASP A 615 14.53 -6.35 3.31
CA ASP A 615 15.79 -6.35 4.04
C ASP A 615 15.61 -6.59 5.55
N VAL A 616 14.37 -6.65 6.06
CA VAL A 616 14.10 -6.79 7.51
C VAL A 616 13.25 -8.03 7.81
N TRP A 617 11.96 -7.96 7.49
CA TRP A 617 11.00 -9.00 7.80
C TRP A 617 11.24 -10.28 7.00
N GLY A 618 11.14 -11.40 7.70
CA GLY A 618 11.40 -12.72 7.16
C GLY A 618 11.19 -13.80 8.19
N THR A 619 11.58 -15.02 7.82
CA THR A 619 11.66 -16.16 8.73
C THR A 619 13.12 -16.48 9.02
N ILE A 620 13.38 -17.03 10.21
CA ILE A 620 14.69 -17.54 10.60
C ILE A 620 14.66 -19.07 10.60
N SER A 621 15.68 -19.70 10.02
CA SER A 621 15.88 -21.14 10.10
C SER A 621 16.55 -21.54 11.42
N ASP A 622 16.52 -22.83 11.76
CA ASP A 622 17.22 -23.38 12.93
C ASP A 622 18.75 -23.17 12.88
N GLN A 623 19.30 -22.88 11.69
CA GLN A 623 20.70 -22.56 11.45
C GLN A 623 21.01 -21.05 11.58
N GLY A 624 20.03 -20.23 11.94
CA GLY A 624 20.19 -18.77 12.07
C GLY A 624 20.15 -18.01 10.75
N ILE A 625 19.79 -18.64 9.64
CA ILE A 625 19.73 -17.99 8.32
C ILE A 625 18.39 -17.30 8.14
N VAL A 626 18.41 -16.00 7.87
CA VAL A 626 17.21 -15.20 7.59
C VAL A 626 16.81 -15.35 6.12
N THR A 627 15.54 -15.63 5.88
CA THR A 627 14.92 -15.58 4.55
C THR A 627 13.89 -14.45 4.54
N HIS A 628 14.23 -13.31 3.92
CA HIS A 628 13.33 -12.17 3.81
C HIS A 628 12.13 -12.45 2.90
N ILE A 629 11.01 -11.75 3.14
CA ILE A 629 9.75 -11.95 2.41
C ILE A 629 9.93 -11.80 0.89
N THR A 630 10.77 -10.86 0.45
CA THR A 630 11.04 -10.61 -0.98
C THR A 630 12.49 -10.87 -1.40
N GLY A 631 13.29 -11.50 -0.54
CA GLY A 631 14.63 -11.99 -0.87
C GLY A 631 15.67 -10.90 -1.17
N GLY A 632 15.64 -9.75 -0.49
CA GLY A 632 16.66 -8.70 -0.66
C GLY A 632 16.67 -8.02 -2.03
N ASN A 633 15.52 -7.96 -2.70
CA ASN A 633 15.39 -7.35 -4.03
C ASN A 633 15.44 -5.81 -4.03
N PHE A 634 15.39 -5.14 -2.87
CA PHE A 634 15.29 -3.67 -2.79
C PHE A 634 16.52 -2.97 -3.39
N ALA A 635 17.74 -3.40 -3.05
CA ALA A 635 18.97 -2.72 -3.45
C ALA A 635 19.16 -2.59 -4.98
N GLN A 636 18.69 -3.58 -5.75
CA GLN A 636 18.86 -3.60 -7.21
C GLN A 636 17.62 -3.14 -7.98
N SER A 637 16.41 -3.33 -7.42
CA SER A 637 15.17 -2.96 -8.11
C SER A 637 14.74 -1.53 -7.81
N SER A 638 14.87 -1.07 -6.56
CA SER A 638 14.30 0.22 -6.11
C SER A 638 15.09 1.46 -6.56
N ILE A 639 16.12 1.28 -7.39
CA ILE A 639 16.90 2.33 -8.06
C ILE A 639 16.34 2.73 -9.43
N THR A 640 15.26 2.08 -9.89
CA THR A 640 14.55 2.36 -11.16
C THR A 640 13.05 2.46 -10.93
N ILE A 641 12.34 3.32 -11.67
CA ILE A 641 10.86 3.39 -11.62
C ILE A 641 10.26 2.07 -12.10
N ASN A 642 10.86 1.42 -13.09
CA ASN A 642 10.42 0.11 -13.54
C ASN A 642 10.48 -0.95 -12.42
N GLY A 643 11.49 -0.91 -11.54
CA GLY A 643 11.55 -1.80 -10.39
C GLY A 643 10.44 -1.54 -9.36
N TRP A 644 10.14 -0.27 -9.05
CA TRP A 644 8.99 0.09 -8.20
C TRP A 644 7.66 -0.40 -8.81
N LEU A 645 7.51 -0.33 -10.13
CA LEU A 645 6.32 -0.84 -10.81
C LEU A 645 6.26 -2.36 -10.80
N ARG A 646 7.34 -3.05 -11.17
CA ARG A 646 7.37 -4.51 -11.42
C ARG A 646 7.47 -5.32 -10.12
N ASP A 647 8.46 -5.01 -9.29
CA ASP A 647 8.85 -5.88 -8.17
C ASP A 647 8.17 -5.48 -6.85
N PHE A 648 7.66 -4.25 -6.79
CA PHE A 648 6.83 -3.77 -5.68
C PHE A 648 5.35 -3.76 -6.07
N LEU A 649 4.89 -2.81 -6.89
CA LEU A 649 3.45 -2.65 -7.15
C LEU A 649 2.81 -3.88 -7.82
N TRP A 650 3.36 -4.34 -8.95
CA TRP A 650 2.79 -5.46 -9.70
C TRP A 650 2.88 -6.78 -8.92
N ALA A 651 4.08 -7.13 -8.43
CA ALA A 651 4.30 -8.39 -7.73
C ALA A 651 3.49 -8.48 -6.42
N GLN A 652 3.48 -7.41 -5.62
CA GLN A 652 2.81 -7.40 -4.33
C GLN A 652 1.29 -7.15 -4.43
N ALA A 653 0.78 -6.69 -5.59
CA ALA A 653 -0.67 -6.57 -5.80
C ALA A 653 -1.34 -7.93 -6.04
N SER A 654 -0.56 -8.99 -6.27
CA SER A 654 -1.07 -10.34 -6.50
C SER A 654 -2.04 -10.81 -5.41
N GLN A 655 -1.76 -10.51 -4.14
CA GLN A 655 -2.65 -10.88 -3.01
C GLN A 655 -4.00 -10.15 -3.06
N VAL A 656 -4.01 -8.84 -3.30
CA VAL A 656 -5.27 -8.07 -3.25
C VAL A 656 -6.21 -8.45 -4.39
N ILE A 657 -5.67 -8.70 -5.60
CA ILE A 657 -6.49 -9.07 -6.77
C ILE A 657 -6.92 -10.54 -6.78
N GLN A 658 -6.21 -11.42 -6.05
CA GLN A 658 -6.56 -12.84 -5.90
C GLN A 658 -7.31 -13.15 -4.59
N SER A 659 -7.70 -12.13 -3.84
CA SER A 659 -8.36 -12.28 -2.53
C SER A 659 -9.81 -12.78 -2.61
N TYR A 660 -10.42 -12.75 -3.80
CA TYR A 660 -11.81 -13.20 -4.01
C TYR A 660 -11.96 -14.68 -3.66
N GLY A 661 -13.06 -15.03 -2.98
CA GLY A 661 -13.28 -16.40 -2.47
C GLY A 661 -12.49 -16.72 -1.20
N SER A 662 -11.91 -15.72 -0.54
CA SER A 662 -11.27 -15.84 0.78
C SER A 662 -11.82 -14.80 1.77
N SER A 663 -11.39 -14.89 3.03
CA SER A 663 -11.69 -13.88 4.06
C SER A 663 -11.08 -12.51 3.77
N LEU A 664 -10.11 -12.43 2.85
CA LEU A 664 -9.51 -11.17 2.40
C LEU A 664 -10.26 -10.51 1.24
N SER A 665 -11.33 -11.12 0.73
CA SER A 665 -12.08 -10.62 -0.44
C SER A 665 -12.62 -9.20 -0.27
N ALA A 666 -12.93 -8.78 0.95
CA ALA A 666 -13.30 -7.39 1.25
C ALA A 666 -12.21 -6.40 0.81
N TYR A 667 -10.93 -6.72 0.99
CA TYR A 667 -9.84 -5.86 0.53
C TYR A 667 -9.79 -5.76 -1.00
N GLY A 668 -10.04 -6.86 -1.73
CA GLY A 668 -10.17 -6.83 -3.18
C GLY A 668 -11.32 -5.92 -3.66
N LEU A 669 -12.47 -5.97 -2.97
CA LEU A 669 -13.62 -5.10 -3.25
C LEU A 669 -13.32 -3.63 -2.95
N PHE A 670 -12.72 -3.34 -1.78
CA PHE A 670 -12.31 -1.98 -1.43
C PHE A 670 -11.23 -1.44 -2.36
N PHE A 671 -10.31 -2.28 -2.82
CA PHE A 671 -9.30 -1.88 -3.80
C PHE A 671 -9.94 -1.37 -5.10
N LEU A 672 -10.91 -2.11 -5.66
CA LEU A 672 -11.63 -1.65 -6.86
C LEU A 672 -12.53 -0.44 -6.59
N GLY A 673 -13.28 -0.44 -5.48
CA GLY A 673 -14.14 0.67 -5.09
C GLY A 673 -13.36 1.97 -4.87
N ALA A 674 -12.16 1.87 -4.29
CA ALA A 674 -11.27 3.00 -4.08
C ALA A 674 -10.69 3.55 -5.40
N HIS A 675 -10.31 2.68 -6.34
CA HIS A 675 -9.94 3.12 -7.70
C HIS A 675 -11.08 3.85 -8.41
N PHE A 676 -12.32 3.35 -8.26
CA PHE A 676 -13.50 4.03 -8.79
C PHE A 676 -13.68 5.41 -8.18
N VAL A 677 -13.60 5.52 -6.84
CA VAL A 677 -13.72 6.81 -6.13
C VAL A 677 -12.60 7.79 -6.54
N TRP A 678 -11.37 7.30 -6.70
CA TRP A 678 -10.27 8.11 -7.19
C TRP A 678 -10.52 8.62 -8.61
N ALA A 679 -10.95 7.76 -9.54
CA ALA A 679 -11.26 8.17 -10.90
C ALA A 679 -12.48 9.11 -10.97
N PHE A 680 -13.50 8.87 -10.15
CA PHE A 680 -14.68 9.73 -10.01
C PHE A 680 -14.29 11.14 -9.56
N SER A 681 -13.26 11.27 -8.72
CA SER A 681 -12.74 12.58 -8.30
C SER A 681 -12.28 13.44 -9.47
N LEU A 682 -11.68 12.82 -10.51
CA LEU A 682 -11.12 13.53 -11.66
C LEU A 682 -12.20 14.26 -12.47
N MET A 683 -13.44 13.77 -12.43
CA MET A 683 -14.59 14.46 -13.03
C MET A 683 -14.73 15.88 -12.46
N PHE A 684 -14.60 16.05 -11.14
CA PHE A 684 -14.72 17.37 -10.50
C PHE A 684 -13.45 18.21 -10.65
N LEU A 685 -12.28 17.57 -10.72
CA LEU A 685 -10.99 18.26 -10.83
C LEU A 685 -10.72 18.79 -12.24
N PHE A 686 -11.21 18.10 -13.28
CA PHE A 686 -10.96 18.48 -14.68
C PHE A 686 -12.11 19.27 -15.32
N SER A 687 -13.31 19.25 -14.74
CA SER A 687 -14.45 20.01 -15.27
C SER A 687 -14.71 21.30 -14.49
N GLY A 688 -15.48 22.20 -15.12
CA GLY A 688 -15.90 23.47 -14.53
C GLY A 688 -17.40 23.51 -14.24
N ARG A 689 -17.79 24.36 -13.29
CA ARG A 689 -19.19 24.54 -12.88
C ARG A 689 -20.15 24.89 -14.02
N GLY A 690 -19.72 25.69 -14.99
CA GLY A 690 -20.56 26.21 -16.07
C GLY A 690 -21.27 25.10 -16.84
N TYR A 691 -20.50 24.11 -17.29
CA TYR A 691 -21.02 22.92 -17.98
C TYR A 691 -22.13 22.20 -17.17
N TRP A 692 -21.86 21.93 -15.90
CA TRP A 692 -22.84 21.24 -15.04
C TRP A 692 -24.08 22.08 -14.75
N GLN A 693 -23.95 23.40 -14.67
CA GLN A 693 -25.08 24.30 -14.46
C GLN A 693 -26.02 24.32 -15.67
N GLU A 694 -25.49 24.39 -16.89
CA GLU A 694 -26.27 24.33 -18.13
C GLU A 694 -26.96 22.96 -18.32
N LEU A 695 -26.27 21.88 -17.96
CA LEU A 695 -26.87 20.54 -17.94
C LEU A 695 -28.05 20.47 -16.94
N ILE A 696 -27.87 21.00 -15.73
CA ILE A 696 -28.94 21.08 -14.72
C ILE A 696 -30.13 21.89 -15.24
N GLU A 697 -29.91 22.97 -15.99
CA GLU A 697 -30.99 23.78 -16.57
C GLU A 697 -31.85 22.97 -17.55
N SER A 698 -31.22 22.12 -18.37
CA SER A 698 -31.93 21.20 -19.26
C SER A 698 -32.77 20.16 -18.48
N ILE A 699 -32.22 19.65 -17.37
CA ILE A 699 -32.93 18.70 -16.49
C ILE A 699 -34.11 19.39 -15.77
N VAL A 700 -33.91 20.62 -15.29
CA VAL A 700 -34.96 21.42 -14.64
C VAL A 700 -36.08 21.75 -15.61
N TRP A 701 -35.76 22.05 -16.88
CA TRP A 701 -36.77 22.21 -17.92
C TRP A 701 -37.66 20.97 -18.04
N ALA A 702 -37.07 19.78 -18.06
CA ALA A 702 -37.82 18.52 -18.11
C ALA A 702 -38.71 18.31 -16.87
N HIS A 703 -38.18 18.61 -15.67
CA HIS A 703 -38.95 18.50 -14.42
C HIS A 703 -40.11 19.50 -14.36
N ASN A 704 -39.92 20.73 -14.84
CA ASN A 704 -40.98 21.73 -14.93
C ASN A 704 -42.08 21.30 -15.89
N LYS A 705 -41.72 20.66 -17.02
CA LYS A 705 -42.69 20.13 -17.97
C LYS A 705 -43.59 19.06 -17.34
N LEU A 706 -43.05 18.27 -16.42
CA LEU A 706 -43.77 17.25 -15.66
C LEU A 706 -44.31 17.74 -14.31
N LYS A 707 -44.13 19.02 -13.96
CA LYS A 707 -44.53 19.63 -12.68
C LYS A 707 -43.98 18.92 -11.43
N VAL A 708 -42.78 18.36 -11.54
CA VAL A 708 -42.05 17.70 -10.44
C VAL A 708 -40.76 18.43 -10.06
N ALA A 709 -40.63 19.69 -10.46
CA ALA A 709 -39.48 20.50 -10.08
C ALA A 709 -39.53 20.86 -8.57
N PRO A 710 -38.41 20.75 -7.85
CA PRO A 710 -38.35 21.12 -6.44
C PRO A 710 -38.46 22.64 -6.24
N ALA A 711 -39.01 23.07 -5.09
CA ALA A 711 -39.10 24.48 -4.73
C ALA A 711 -37.72 25.11 -4.48
N THR A 712 -36.81 24.37 -3.82
CA THR A 712 -35.41 24.77 -3.68
C THR A 712 -34.69 24.56 -5.00
N GLN A 713 -34.13 25.63 -5.57
CA GLN A 713 -33.56 25.59 -6.91
C GLN A 713 -32.28 24.73 -6.96
N PRO A 714 -32.21 23.71 -7.84
CA PRO A 714 -31.01 22.90 -8.01
C PRO A 714 -29.93 23.73 -8.72
N ARG A 715 -28.73 23.71 -8.14
CA ARG A 715 -27.56 24.44 -8.60
C ARG A 715 -26.38 23.48 -8.62
N ALA A 716 -25.52 23.63 -9.63
CA ALA A 716 -24.23 22.95 -9.62
C ALA A 716 -23.43 23.36 -8.36
N LEU A 717 -22.50 22.52 -7.91
CA LEU A 717 -21.60 22.87 -6.81
C LEU A 717 -20.88 24.18 -7.11
N SER A 718 -20.60 25.00 -6.10
CA SER A 718 -19.73 26.16 -6.28
C SER A 718 -18.32 25.72 -6.74
N ILE A 719 -17.52 26.62 -7.31
CA ILE A 719 -16.18 26.28 -7.79
C ILE A 719 -15.31 25.71 -6.65
N ILE A 720 -15.37 26.33 -5.46
CA ILE A 720 -14.65 25.85 -4.27
C ILE A 720 -15.19 24.48 -3.81
N GLN A 721 -16.51 24.28 -3.81
CA GLN A 721 -17.08 22.98 -3.46
C GLN A 721 -16.69 21.89 -4.47
N GLY A 722 -16.66 22.19 -5.77
CA GLY A 722 -16.17 21.26 -6.79
C GLY A 722 -14.72 20.83 -6.52
N ARG A 723 -13.85 21.80 -6.19
CA ARG A 723 -12.46 21.51 -5.78
C ARG A 723 -12.41 20.67 -4.49
N ALA A 724 -13.21 21.01 -3.48
CA ALA A 724 -13.25 20.31 -2.19
C ALA A 724 -13.74 18.86 -2.35
N VAL A 725 -14.81 18.65 -3.11
CA VAL A 725 -15.33 17.31 -3.45
C VAL A 725 -14.29 16.52 -4.24
N GLY A 726 -13.66 17.15 -5.24
CA GLY A 726 -12.59 16.55 -6.03
C GLY A 726 -11.42 16.08 -5.16
N VAL A 727 -10.81 16.95 -4.35
CA VAL A 727 -9.67 16.54 -3.51
C VAL A 727 -10.07 15.51 -2.45
N THR A 728 -11.29 15.60 -1.88
CA THR A 728 -11.77 14.63 -0.89
C THR A 728 -11.86 13.23 -1.49
N HIS A 729 -12.46 13.08 -2.67
CA HIS A 729 -12.58 11.78 -3.34
C HIS A 729 -11.22 11.30 -3.88
N TYR A 730 -10.34 12.21 -4.30
CA TYR A 730 -8.98 11.86 -4.73
C TYR A 730 -8.19 11.23 -3.57
N LEU A 731 -8.17 11.89 -2.41
CA LEU A 731 -7.49 11.39 -1.23
C LEU A 731 -8.13 10.11 -0.70
N LEU A 732 -9.46 10.07 -0.59
CA LEU A 732 -10.18 8.87 -0.14
C LEU A 732 -9.87 7.67 -1.03
N GLY A 733 -9.99 7.81 -2.34
CA GLY A 733 -9.70 6.74 -3.29
C GLY A 733 -8.23 6.34 -3.28
N GLY A 734 -7.30 7.30 -3.27
CA GLY A 734 -5.86 7.02 -3.25
C GLY A 734 -5.39 6.31 -1.97
N ILE A 735 -5.85 6.78 -0.81
CA ILE A 735 -5.50 6.21 0.50
C ILE A 735 -6.16 4.84 0.67
N ALA A 736 -7.45 4.69 0.35
CA ALA A 736 -8.16 3.43 0.48
C ALA A 736 -7.63 2.34 -0.46
N THR A 737 -7.19 2.71 -1.67
CA THR A 737 -6.48 1.79 -2.58
C THR A 737 -5.20 1.27 -1.94
N THR A 738 -4.38 2.16 -1.38
CA THR A 738 -3.12 1.79 -0.72
C THR A 738 -3.36 0.96 0.53
N TRP A 739 -4.37 1.30 1.33
CA TRP A 739 -4.79 0.56 2.51
C TRP A 739 -5.19 -0.89 2.18
N ALA A 740 -6.05 -1.08 1.17
CA ALA A 740 -6.48 -2.40 0.74
C ALA A 740 -5.32 -3.22 0.18
N PHE A 741 -4.45 -2.59 -0.62
CA PHE A 741 -3.22 -3.19 -1.14
C PHE A 741 -2.30 -3.69 0.00
N PHE A 742 -1.97 -2.82 0.95
CA PHE A 742 -1.09 -3.15 2.07
C PHE A 742 -1.66 -4.25 2.96
N LEU A 743 -2.92 -4.14 3.37
CA LEU A 743 -3.51 -5.11 4.29
C LEU A 743 -3.68 -6.49 3.65
N ALA A 744 -4.19 -6.55 2.41
CA ALA A 744 -4.27 -7.83 1.72
C ALA A 744 -2.88 -8.46 1.51
N ARG A 745 -1.88 -7.64 1.17
CA ARG A 745 -0.50 -8.11 0.97
C ARG A 745 0.10 -8.70 2.23
N ILE A 746 0.05 -7.96 3.34
CA ILE A 746 0.81 -8.31 4.54
C ILE A 746 0.12 -9.39 5.40
N ILE A 747 -1.21 -9.52 5.29
CA ILE A 747 -1.98 -10.54 6.02
C ILE A 747 -1.98 -11.89 5.29
N ALA A 748 -1.86 -11.89 3.96
CA ALA A 748 -2.03 -13.12 3.19
C ALA A 748 -1.03 -14.22 3.56
N ASN A 749 -1.56 -15.34 4.05
CA ASN A 749 -0.85 -16.62 4.09
C ASN A 749 -0.90 -17.24 2.69
N ILE A 750 0.26 -17.38 2.04
CA ILE A 750 0.35 -17.91 0.66
C ILE A 750 0.02 -19.41 0.67
N PHE A 751 -1.25 -19.79 0.52
CA PHE A 751 -1.60 -21.09 -0.06
C PHE A 751 -3.09 -21.21 -0.47
N ALA A 752 -3.36 -21.21 -1.79
CA ALA A 752 -4.49 -21.86 -2.49
C ALA A 752 -4.68 -21.36 -3.95
N SER A 753 -3.93 -20.35 -4.41
CA SER A 753 -4.31 -19.62 -5.64
C SER A 753 -4.07 -20.37 -6.96
N HIS A 754 -3.23 -21.40 -7.03
CA HIS A 754 -2.83 -21.99 -8.32
C HIS A 754 -3.94 -22.81 -9.00
N PHE A 755 -4.64 -23.69 -8.26
CA PHE A 755 -5.76 -24.45 -8.84
C PHE A 755 -6.98 -23.57 -9.13
N GLY A 756 -7.20 -22.54 -8.31
CA GLY A 756 -8.21 -21.51 -8.58
C GLY A 756 -7.90 -20.71 -9.85
N GLN A 757 -6.63 -20.33 -10.06
CA GLN A 757 -6.19 -19.68 -11.30
C GLN A 757 -6.41 -20.57 -12.52
N LEU A 758 -6.03 -21.86 -12.46
CA LEU A 758 -6.25 -22.79 -13.56
C LEU A 758 -7.74 -22.96 -13.88
N ALA A 759 -8.59 -23.07 -12.86
CA ALA A 759 -10.03 -23.15 -13.06
C ALA A 759 -10.58 -21.92 -13.80
N ILE A 760 -10.15 -20.72 -13.42
CA ILE A 760 -10.55 -19.47 -14.07
C ILE A 760 -10.03 -19.40 -15.50
N ILE A 761 -8.77 -19.79 -15.76
CA ILE A 761 -8.18 -19.80 -17.11
C ILE A 761 -8.96 -20.74 -18.03
N PHE A 762 -9.28 -21.96 -17.58
CA PHE A 762 -10.05 -22.92 -18.37
C PHE A 762 -11.50 -22.45 -18.60
N LEU A 763 -12.13 -21.86 -17.58
CA LEU A 763 -13.47 -21.29 -17.70
C LEU A 763 -13.51 -20.13 -18.71
N TRP A 764 -12.56 -19.21 -18.65
CA TRP A 764 -12.44 -18.10 -19.58
C TRP A 764 -12.16 -18.57 -21.01
N THR A 765 -11.24 -19.53 -21.18
CA THR A 765 -10.91 -20.11 -22.50
C THR A 765 -12.12 -20.85 -23.09
N SER A 766 -12.89 -21.55 -22.26
CA SER A 766 -14.16 -22.19 -22.66
C SER A 766 -15.19 -21.17 -23.15
N GLY A 767 -15.35 -20.05 -22.43
CA GLY A 767 -16.26 -18.98 -22.83
C GLY A 767 -15.99 -18.44 -24.23
N ASN A 768 -14.72 -18.25 -24.59
CA ASN A 768 -14.34 -17.80 -25.93
C ASN A 768 -14.76 -18.79 -27.03
N LEU A 769 -14.54 -20.09 -26.83
CA LEU A 769 -14.97 -21.14 -27.77
C LEU A 769 -16.50 -21.16 -27.90
N PHE A 770 -17.22 -21.11 -26.78
CA PHE A 770 -18.68 -21.14 -26.75
C PHE A 770 -19.30 -19.93 -27.46
N HIS A 771 -18.81 -18.72 -27.18
CA HIS A 771 -19.35 -17.50 -27.79
C HIS A 771 -19.18 -17.48 -29.31
N VAL A 772 -18.01 -17.93 -29.81
CA VAL A 772 -17.77 -18.03 -31.24
C VAL A 772 -18.62 -19.14 -31.88
N ALA A 773 -18.74 -20.30 -31.22
CA ALA A 773 -19.56 -21.40 -31.72
C ALA A 773 -21.06 -21.04 -31.81
N TRP A 774 -21.54 -20.17 -30.91
CA TRP A 774 -22.94 -19.75 -30.85
C TRP A 774 -23.24 -18.54 -31.74
N GLN A 775 -22.44 -17.48 -31.63
CA GLN A 775 -22.73 -16.16 -32.23
C GLN A 775 -21.65 -15.68 -33.22
N GLY A 776 -20.60 -16.46 -33.41
CA GLY A 776 -19.53 -16.15 -34.35
C GLY A 776 -19.81 -16.67 -35.76
N ASN A 777 -18.79 -16.62 -36.60
CA ASN A 777 -18.84 -17.02 -38.01
C ASN A 777 -17.67 -17.96 -38.40
N PHE A 778 -17.24 -18.83 -37.48
CA PHE A 778 -16.03 -19.65 -37.63
C PHE A 778 -16.02 -20.50 -38.91
N GLU A 779 -17.09 -21.23 -39.21
CA GLU A 779 -17.17 -22.07 -40.41
C GLU A 779 -17.15 -21.27 -41.71
N SER A 780 -17.84 -20.12 -41.76
CA SER A 780 -17.77 -19.22 -42.91
C SER A 780 -16.37 -18.66 -43.08
N TRP A 781 -15.72 -18.26 -41.98
CA TRP A 781 -14.34 -17.76 -42.03
C TRP A 781 -13.35 -18.83 -42.55
N ILE A 782 -13.53 -20.11 -42.22
CA ILE A 782 -12.67 -21.19 -42.73
C ILE A 782 -12.77 -21.33 -44.25
N GLN A 783 -13.95 -21.11 -44.84
CA GLN A 783 -14.15 -21.24 -46.28
C GLN A 783 -13.46 -20.13 -47.08
N ASP A 784 -13.38 -18.92 -46.53
CA ASP A 784 -12.68 -17.79 -47.17
C ASP A 784 -12.00 -16.88 -46.13
N PRO A 785 -10.88 -17.32 -45.53
CA PRO A 785 -10.21 -16.60 -44.44
C PRO A 785 -9.53 -15.31 -44.89
N LEU A 786 -9.37 -15.11 -46.20
CA LEU A 786 -8.75 -13.92 -46.79
C LEU A 786 -9.73 -12.75 -46.90
N HIS A 787 -11.02 -13.02 -47.09
CA HIS A 787 -12.02 -11.96 -47.31
C HIS A 787 -13.08 -11.87 -46.19
N ILE A 788 -13.35 -12.96 -45.47
CA ILE A 788 -14.29 -12.95 -44.35
C ILE A 788 -13.57 -12.50 -43.07
N ARG A 789 -14.16 -11.56 -42.33
CA ARG A 789 -13.61 -11.12 -41.04
C ARG A 789 -14.14 -12.00 -39.90
N PRO A 790 -13.30 -12.41 -38.94
CA PRO A 790 -13.74 -13.24 -37.82
C PRO A 790 -14.60 -12.44 -36.83
N ILE A 791 -15.73 -13.00 -36.42
CA ILE A 791 -16.71 -12.39 -35.51
C ILE A 791 -16.64 -13.10 -34.15
N ALA A 792 -16.38 -12.35 -33.07
CA ALA A 792 -16.31 -12.91 -31.73
C ALA A 792 -17.70 -13.32 -31.21
N HIS A 793 -18.67 -12.39 -31.27
CA HIS A 793 -20.06 -12.62 -30.91
C HIS A 793 -20.97 -11.48 -31.44
N ALA A 794 -22.28 -11.69 -31.36
CA ALA A 794 -23.28 -10.67 -31.70
C ALA A 794 -23.47 -9.70 -30.54
N ILE A 795 -23.78 -8.44 -30.85
CA ILE A 795 -24.10 -7.41 -29.85
C ILE A 795 -25.62 -7.29 -29.79
N TRP A 796 -26.19 -7.52 -28.61
CA TRP A 796 -27.61 -7.33 -28.37
C TRP A 796 -27.81 -6.30 -27.26
N ASP A 797 -28.18 -5.08 -27.65
CA ASP A 797 -28.60 -4.00 -26.74
C ASP A 797 -29.90 -3.39 -27.28
N PRO A 798 -31.03 -3.53 -26.55
CA PRO A 798 -32.32 -3.00 -26.98
C PRO A 798 -32.38 -1.46 -27.02
N HIS A 799 -31.35 -0.76 -26.52
CA HIS A 799 -31.24 0.70 -26.55
C HIS A 799 -30.38 1.21 -27.71
N PHE A 800 -29.79 0.34 -28.53
CA PHE A 800 -29.06 0.78 -29.72
C PHE A 800 -30.03 1.43 -30.72
N GLY A 801 -29.91 2.75 -30.87
CA GLY A 801 -30.57 3.46 -31.97
C GLY A 801 -30.00 3.03 -33.33
N GLN A 802 -30.77 3.26 -34.40
CA GLN A 802 -30.42 2.90 -35.78
C GLN A 802 -28.97 3.28 -36.19
N PRO A 803 -28.43 4.46 -35.83
CA PRO A 803 -27.04 4.81 -36.18
C PRO A 803 -25.99 3.91 -35.50
N ALA A 804 -26.25 3.46 -34.27
CA ALA A 804 -25.37 2.54 -33.57
C ALA A 804 -25.46 1.13 -34.19
N VAL A 805 -26.68 0.70 -34.55
CA VAL A 805 -26.89 -0.57 -35.25
C VAL A 805 -26.08 -0.60 -36.55
N GLU A 806 -26.17 0.43 -37.38
CA GLU A 806 -25.40 0.52 -38.63
C GLU A 806 -23.89 0.62 -38.38
N ALA A 807 -23.45 1.40 -37.38
CA ALA A 807 -22.02 1.56 -37.08
C ALA A 807 -21.34 0.28 -36.60
N PHE A 808 -22.08 -0.60 -35.91
CA PHE A 808 -21.58 -1.88 -35.38
C PHE A 808 -21.92 -3.09 -36.27
N THR A 809 -22.75 -2.92 -37.29
CA THR A 809 -22.99 -3.95 -38.32
C THR A 809 -21.88 -3.90 -39.36
N ARG A 810 -20.79 -4.64 -39.13
CA ARG A 810 -19.59 -4.64 -39.99
C ARG A 810 -19.27 -6.03 -40.50
N GLY A 811 -18.59 -6.11 -41.65
CA GLY A 811 -18.01 -7.37 -42.15
C GLY A 811 -19.01 -8.38 -42.72
N GLY A 812 -20.15 -7.92 -43.26
CA GLY A 812 -21.17 -8.80 -43.87
C GLY A 812 -22.15 -9.42 -42.88
N ALA A 813 -22.13 -9.01 -41.60
CA ALA A 813 -23.09 -9.45 -40.59
C ALA A 813 -24.50 -8.89 -40.83
N THR A 814 -25.52 -9.63 -40.40
CA THR A 814 -26.94 -9.24 -40.47
C THR A 814 -27.37 -8.27 -39.36
N GLY A 815 -26.47 -7.93 -38.44
CA GLY A 815 -26.68 -7.00 -37.34
C GLY A 815 -25.39 -6.64 -36.60
N PRO A 816 -25.48 -5.93 -35.46
CA PRO A 816 -24.33 -5.47 -34.69
C PRO A 816 -23.48 -6.63 -34.17
N VAL A 817 -22.17 -6.59 -34.44
CA VAL A 817 -21.24 -7.66 -34.07
C VAL A 817 -19.92 -7.10 -33.56
N ASN A 818 -19.20 -7.89 -32.76
CA ASN A 818 -17.85 -7.59 -32.35
C ASN A 818 -16.85 -8.38 -33.20
N ILE A 819 -15.91 -7.69 -33.87
CA ILE A 819 -14.89 -8.33 -34.70
C ILE A 819 -13.76 -8.86 -33.81
N ALA A 820 -13.36 -10.12 -34.02
CA ALA A 820 -12.27 -10.75 -33.29
C ALA A 820 -10.90 -10.34 -33.86
N TYR A 821 -10.06 -9.70 -33.05
CA TYR A 821 -8.70 -9.30 -33.45
C TYR A 821 -7.59 -10.13 -32.77
N SER A 822 -7.95 -11.14 -31.97
CA SER A 822 -7.05 -11.89 -31.09
C SER A 822 -6.27 -13.03 -31.76
N GLY A 823 -6.51 -13.32 -33.04
CA GLY A 823 -5.85 -14.44 -33.74
C GLY A 823 -6.37 -15.83 -33.36
N LEU A 824 -7.41 -15.93 -32.52
CA LEU A 824 -7.93 -17.21 -32.01
C LEU A 824 -8.50 -18.10 -33.11
N TYR A 825 -9.15 -17.53 -34.12
CA TYR A 825 -9.67 -18.26 -35.28
C TYR A 825 -8.54 -18.99 -36.02
N GLN A 826 -7.44 -18.29 -36.27
CA GLN A 826 -6.24 -18.83 -36.93
C GLN A 826 -5.64 -19.94 -36.08
N TRP A 827 -5.58 -19.76 -34.76
CA TRP A 827 -5.06 -20.78 -33.85
C TRP A 827 -5.95 -22.04 -33.84
N TRP A 828 -7.26 -21.91 -33.67
CA TRP A 828 -8.22 -23.02 -33.70
C TRP A 828 -8.21 -23.77 -35.04
N TYR A 829 -8.10 -23.03 -36.14
CA TYR A 829 -7.94 -23.62 -37.47
C TYR A 829 -6.60 -24.34 -37.63
N THR A 830 -5.51 -23.79 -37.08
CA THR A 830 -4.19 -24.42 -37.13
C THR A 830 -4.17 -25.76 -36.38
N ILE A 831 -4.86 -25.86 -35.24
CA ILE A 831 -4.82 -27.05 -34.37
C ILE A 831 -5.83 -28.14 -34.79
N GLY A 832 -6.59 -27.90 -35.87
CA GLY A 832 -7.46 -28.93 -36.46
C GLY A 832 -8.95 -28.79 -36.15
N LEU A 833 -9.42 -27.69 -35.54
CA LEU A 833 -10.86 -27.42 -35.38
C LEU A 833 -11.43 -26.91 -36.71
N ARG A 834 -12.59 -27.43 -37.12
CA ARG A 834 -13.18 -27.18 -38.45
C ARG A 834 -14.66 -26.80 -38.42
N SER A 835 -15.38 -27.14 -37.36
CA SER A 835 -16.81 -26.84 -37.21
C SER A 835 -17.13 -26.13 -35.90
N ASN A 836 -18.34 -25.56 -35.80
CA ASN A 836 -18.87 -25.06 -34.55
C ASN A 836 -19.08 -26.19 -33.53
N GLU A 837 -19.38 -27.40 -33.99
CA GLU A 837 -19.46 -28.59 -33.13
C GLU A 837 -18.12 -28.88 -32.42
N ASP A 838 -16.99 -28.75 -33.14
CA ASP A 838 -15.66 -28.89 -32.55
C ASP A 838 -15.39 -27.85 -31.46
N LEU A 839 -15.80 -26.59 -31.70
CA LEU A 839 -15.67 -25.51 -30.73
C LEU A 839 -16.52 -25.79 -29.47
N TYR A 840 -17.76 -26.30 -29.63
CA TYR A 840 -18.61 -26.70 -28.50
C TYR A 840 -18.01 -27.84 -27.69
N ILE A 841 -17.50 -28.88 -28.35
CA ILE A 841 -16.84 -30.02 -27.68
C ILE A 841 -15.59 -29.54 -26.93
N GLY A 842 -14.79 -28.66 -27.53
CA GLY A 842 -13.64 -28.03 -26.88
C GLY A 842 -14.04 -27.18 -25.65
N ALA A 843 -15.13 -26.41 -25.75
CA ALA A 843 -15.65 -25.62 -24.65
C ALA A 843 -16.09 -26.52 -23.47
N LEU A 844 -16.80 -27.61 -23.75
CA LEU A 844 -17.23 -28.58 -22.73
C LEU A 844 -16.04 -29.29 -22.07
N PHE A 845 -15.02 -29.66 -22.86
CA PHE A 845 -13.79 -30.25 -22.32
C PHE A 845 -13.07 -29.30 -21.36
N LEU A 846 -12.96 -28.02 -21.70
CA LEU A 846 -12.36 -27.01 -20.83
C LEU A 846 -13.21 -26.72 -19.58
N LEU A 847 -14.54 -26.77 -19.68
CA LEU A 847 -15.42 -26.69 -18.50
C LEU A 847 -15.20 -27.88 -17.56
N LEU A 848 -15.03 -29.08 -18.10
CA LEU A 848 -14.71 -30.26 -17.31
C LEU A 848 -13.35 -30.09 -16.59
N LEU A 849 -12.31 -29.61 -17.30
CA LEU A 849 -11.01 -29.32 -16.67
C LEU A 849 -11.09 -28.22 -15.61
N SER A 850 -11.93 -27.21 -15.84
CA SER A 850 -12.21 -26.17 -14.84
C SER A 850 -12.84 -26.78 -13.59
N ALA A 851 -13.87 -27.62 -13.76
CA ALA A 851 -14.53 -28.31 -12.66
C ALA A 851 -13.58 -29.25 -11.89
N ILE A 852 -12.75 -30.03 -12.60
CA ILE A 852 -11.72 -30.88 -11.98
C ILE A 852 -10.73 -30.02 -11.20
N SER A 853 -10.30 -28.88 -11.74
CA SER A 853 -9.37 -27.96 -11.06
C SER A 853 -10.00 -27.35 -9.80
N LEU A 854 -11.30 -27.03 -9.83
CA LEU A 854 -12.05 -26.57 -8.65
C LEU A 854 -12.15 -27.67 -7.58
N VAL A 855 -12.46 -28.91 -7.98
CA VAL A 855 -12.50 -30.06 -7.06
C VAL A 855 -11.12 -30.34 -6.49
N ALA A 856 -10.05 -30.27 -7.29
CA ALA A 856 -8.68 -30.40 -6.83
C ALA A 856 -8.31 -29.30 -5.84
N GLY A 857 -8.65 -28.04 -6.13
CA GLY A 857 -8.49 -26.92 -5.19
C GLY A 857 -9.24 -27.15 -3.88
N TRP A 858 -10.50 -27.57 -3.95
CA TRP A 858 -11.32 -27.91 -2.79
C TRP A 858 -10.75 -29.08 -1.98
N LEU A 859 -10.24 -30.14 -2.63
CA LEU A 859 -9.57 -31.27 -1.98
C LEU A 859 -8.32 -30.80 -1.22
N HIS A 860 -7.49 -29.94 -1.82
CA HIS A 860 -6.30 -29.39 -1.16
C HIS A 860 -6.63 -28.48 0.04
N LEU A 861 -7.86 -27.96 0.12
CA LEU A 861 -8.38 -27.23 1.27
C LEU A 861 -8.93 -28.13 2.37
N GLN A 862 -9.17 -29.42 2.11
CA GLN A 862 -9.63 -30.36 3.13
C GLN A 862 -8.49 -30.71 4.10
N PRO A 863 -8.70 -30.67 5.44
CA PRO A 863 -7.66 -30.94 6.43
C PRO A 863 -6.91 -32.26 6.23
N LYS A 864 -7.61 -33.30 5.76
CA LYS A 864 -7.07 -34.65 5.50
C LYS A 864 -6.12 -34.72 4.30
N TRP A 865 -6.30 -33.83 3.32
CA TRP A 865 -5.58 -33.85 2.03
C TRP A 865 -4.71 -32.61 1.83
N LYS A 866 -4.60 -31.76 2.86
CA LYS A 866 -3.74 -30.58 2.87
C LYS A 866 -2.28 -31.05 2.70
N PRO A 867 -1.60 -30.68 1.60
CA PRO A 867 -0.21 -31.08 1.40
C PRO A 867 0.66 -30.50 2.52
N SER A 868 1.54 -31.33 3.08
CA SER A 868 2.42 -30.93 4.17
C SER A 868 3.48 -29.95 3.67
N LEU A 869 3.97 -29.08 4.57
CA LEU A 869 5.01 -28.10 4.27
C LEU A 869 6.28 -28.75 3.69
N SER A 870 6.55 -30.02 4.05
CA SER A 870 7.68 -30.80 3.54
C SER A 870 7.63 -31.04 2.02
N TRP A 871 6.43 -31.18 1.45
CA TRP A 871 6.24 -31.33 0.00
C TRP A 871 6.71 -30.06 -0.74
N PHE A 872 6.35 -28.88 -0.23
CA PHE A 872 6.71 -27.61 -0.85
C PHE A 872 8.16 -27.18 -0.61
N LYS A 873 8.78 -27.63 0.49
CA LYS A 873 10.19 -27.34 0.78
C LYS A 873 11.15 -28.18 -0.07
N ASN A 874 10.69 -29.30 -0.64
CA ASN A 874 11.52 -30.13 -1.50
C ASN A 874 11.71 -29.48 -2.89
N ALA A 875 12.80 -28.72 -3.05
CA ALA A 875 13.14 -28.05 -4.30
C ALA A 875 13.32 -29.02 -5.48
N GLU A 876 13.89 -30.19 -5.24
CA GLU A 876 14.15 -31.22 -6.26
C GLU A 876 12.85 -31.81 -6.80
N SER A 877 11.93 -32.18 -5.91
CA SER A 877 10.61 -32.69 -6.30
C SER A 877 9.77 -31.64 -7.03
N ARG A 878 9.85 -30.37 -6.62
CA ARG A 878 9.20 -29.27 -7.34
C ARG A 878 9.79 -29.09 -8.73
N LEU A 879 11.11 -29.12 -8.87
CA LEU A 879 11.77 -28.97 -10.16
C LEU A 879 11.40 -30.12 -11.10
N ASN A 880 11.38 -31.36 -10.61
CA ASN A 880 10.91 -32.52 -11.37
C ASN A 880 9.45 -32.39 -11.82
N HIS A 881 8.57 -31.91 -10.94
CA HIS A 881 7.17 -31.67 -11.26
C HIS A 881 7.01 -30.62 -12.37
N HIS A 882 7.75 -29.51 -12.34
CA HIS A 882 7.64 -28.46 -13.36
C HIS A 882 8.30 -28.88 -14.68
N LEU A 883 9.51 -29.46 -14.63
CA LEU A 883 10.22 -29.88 -15.83
C LEU A 883 9.51 -31.06 -16.50
N SER A 884 9.42 -32.21 -15.83
CA SER A 884 8.82 -33.41 -16.44
C SER A 884 7.30 -33.33 -16.46
N GLY A 885 6.68 -32.99 -15.32
CA GLY A 885 5.22 -33.03 -15.17
C GLY A 885 4.48 -31.95 -15.96
N LEU A 886 4.90 -30.69 -15.82
CA LEU A 886 4.27 -29.58 -16.53
C LEU A 886 4.80 -29.49 -17.96
N PHE A 887 6.09 -29.16 -18.17
CA PHE A 887 6.60 -28.87 -19.52
C PHE A 887 6.77 -30.11 -20.40
N GLY A 888 7.28 -31.21 -19.85
CA GLY A 888 7.55 -32.45 -20.56
C GLY A 888 6.27 -33.13 -21.05
N VAL A 889 5.37 -33.49 -20.12
CA VAL A 889 4.10 -34.17 -20.45
C VAL A 889 3.18 -33.27 -21.27
N SER A 890 3.09 -31.96 -21.00
CA SER A 890 2.24 -31.08 -21.81
C SER A 890 2.75 -30.95 -23.25
N SER A 891 4.07 -30.85 -23.44
CA SER A 891 4.66 -30.80 -24.79
C SER A 891 4.47 -32.11 -25.53
N LEU A 892 4.57 -33.26 -24.84
CA LEU A 892 4.31 -34.57 -25.43
C LEU A 892 2.85 -34.71 -25.88
N ALA A 893 1.91 -34.35 -25.01
CA ALA A 893 0.48 -34.36 -25.32
C ALA A 893 0.17 -33.42 -26.50
N TRP A 894 0.81 -32.24 -26.54
CA TRP A 894 0.67 -31.29 -27.63
C TRP A 894 1.21 -31.84 -28.96
N THR A 895 2.39 -32.46 -28.96
CA THR A 895 2.89 -33.15 -30.16
C THR A 895 1.93 -34.24 -30.61
N GLY A 896 1.40 -35.05 -29.69
CA GLY A 896 0.40 -36.06 -30.01
C GLY A 896 -0.81 -35.46 -30.73
N HIS A 897 -1.34 -34.35 -30.23
CA HIS A 897 -2.43 -33.63 -30.90
C HIS A 897 -2.04 -33.10 -32.29
N LEU A 898 -0.84 -32.52 -32.43
CA LEU A 898 -0.36 -32.02 -33.72
C LEU A 898 -0.24 -33.14 -34.77
N VAL A 899 0.35 -34.28 -34.38
CA VAL A 899 0.60 -35.43 -35.26
C VAL A 899 -0.68 -36.15 -35.65
N HIS A 900 -1.61 -36.34 -34.70
CA HIS A 900 -2.81 -37.14 -34.94
C HIS A 900 -4.01 -36.34 -35.42
N VAL A 901 -4.06 -35.02 -35.19
CA VAL A 901 -5.24 -34.20 -35.48
C VAL A 901 -4.90 -33.01 -36.37
N ALA A 902 -3.92 -32.17 -35.98
CA ALA A 902 -3.66 -30.93 -36.70
C ALA A 902 -3.03 -31.15 -38.09
N ILE A 903 -2.03 -32.02 -38.20
CA ILE A 903 -1.35 -32.34 -39.47
C ILE A 903 -2.33 -33.02 -40.45
N PRO A 904 -3.06 -34.09 -40.08
CA PRO A 904 -4.12 -34.64 -40.94
C PRO A 904 -5.17 -33.59 -41.33
N GLY A 905 -5.60 -32.76 -40.37
CA GLY A 905 -6.52 -31.64 -40.62
C GLY A 905 -6.00 -30.59 -41.59
N SER A 906 -4.68 -30.36 -41.63
CA SER A 906 -4.04 -29.49 -42.63
C SER A 906 -3.96 -30.13 -44.02
N ARG A 907 -4.08 -31.45 -44.10
CA ARG A 907 -4.07 -32.24 -45.35
C ARG A 907 -5.48 -32.59 -45.85
N GLY A 908 -6.52 -32.00 -45.24
CA GLY A 908 -7.92 -32.22 -45.61
C GLY A 908 -8.52 -33.52 -45.05
N GLU A 909 -7.85 -34.18 -44.10
CA GLU A 909 -8.39 -35.35 -43.40
C GLU A 909 -9.08 -34.94 -42.09
N TYR A 910 -10.14 -35.65 -41.72
CA TYR A 910 -10.92 -35.36 -40.53
C TYR A 910 -10.76 -36.46 -39.47
N VAL A 911 -9.95 -36.17 -38.45
CA VAL A 911 -9.64 -37.10 -37.34
C VAL A 911 -10.27 -36.59 -36.04
N ARG A 912 -11.15 -37.38 -35.43
CA ARG A 912 -11.87 -37.10 -34.16
C ARG A 912 -11.92 -38.36 -33.31
N TRP A 913 -12.43 -38.27 -32.09
CA TRP A 913 -12.53 -39.40 -31.16
C TRP A 913 -13.21 -40.66 -31.74
N SER A 914 -14.14 -40.50 -32.68
CA SER A 914 -14.84 -41.62 -33.33
C SER A 914 -13.97 -42.43 -34.30
N ASN A 915 -12.88 -41.87 -34.83
CA ASN A 915 -11.99 -42.52 -35.79
C ASN A 915 -10.49 -42.33 -35.46
N PHE A 916 -10.16 -41.82 -34.27
CA PHE A 916 -8.81 -41.48 -33.84
C PHE A 916 -7.84 -42.67 -33.85
N LEU A 917 -8.36 -43.88 -33.60
CA LEU A 917 -7.58 -45.12 -33.60
C LEU A 917 -7.53 -45.79 -34.98
N ASP A 918 -8.39 -45.39 -35.92
CA ASP A 918 -8.53 -46.02 -37.23
C ASP A 918 -7.67 -45.34 -38.30
N ILE A 919 -7.29 -44.08 -38.08
CA ILE A 919 -6.45 -43.29 -39.00
C ILE A 919 -5.03 -43.21 -38.44
N PRO A 920 -4.05 -43.90 -39.06
CA PRO A 920 -2.68 -43.81 -38.59
C PRO A 920 -2.07 -42.44 -38.96
N PRO A 921 -1.30 -41.79 -38.07
CA PRO A 921 -0.72 -40.48 -38.33
C PRO A 921 0.34 -40.49 -39.43
N HIS A 922 0.89 -41.66 -39.74
CA HIS A 922 1.86 -41.92 -40.78
C HIS A 922 1.54 -43.29 -41.42
N PRO A 923 1.83 -43.54 -42.71
CA PRO A 923 1.55 -44.84 -43.34
C PRO A 923 2.13 -46.08 -42.61
N GLN A 924 3.21 -45.89 -41.86
CA GLN A 924 3.85 -46.93 -41.04
C GLN A 924 3.42 -46.90 -39.56
N GLY A 925 2.41 -46.08 -39.22
CA GLY A 925 1.92 -45.87 -37.86
C GLY A 925 3.00 -45.42 -36.88
N LEU A 926 2.87 -45.84 -35.62
CA LEU A 926 3.83 -45.57 -34.54
C LEU A 926 5.01 -46.58 -34.50
N GLY A 927 5.07 -47.53 -35.45
CA GLY A 927 6.12 -48.56 -35.50
C GLY A 927 7.55 -47.98 -35.52
N PRO A 928 7.86 -47.02 -36.41
CA PRO A 928 9.17 -46.38 -36.48
C PRO A 928 9.60 -45.68 -35.18
N LEU A 929 8.66 -45.17 -34.38
CA LEU A 929 8.95 -44.58 -33.07
C LEU A 929 9.55 -45.62 -32.11
N LEU A 930 8.99 -46.83 -32.08
CA LEU A 930 9.38 -47.92 -31.18
C LEU A 930 10.62 -48.68 -31.66
N THR A 931 10.90 -48.67 -32.97
CA THR A 931 12.09 -49.33 -33.56
C THR A 931 13.29 -48.39 -33.73
N GLY A 932 13.15 -47.11 -33.36
CA GLY A 932 14.21 -46.10 -33.47
C GLY A 932 14.49 -45.61 -34.90
N GLN A 933 13.61 -45.91 -35.86
CA GLN A 933 13.75 -45.52 -37.27
C GLN A 933 13.07 -44.17 -37.56
N TRP A 934 13.40 -43.15 -36.77
CA TRP A 934 12.69 -41.86 -36.78
C TRP A 934 12.87 -41.08 -38.09
N ASN A 935 13.88 -41.41 -38.90
CA ASN A 935 14.08 -40.87 -40.25
C ASN A 935 12.93 -41.12 -41.20
N LEU A 936 12.15 -42.18 -41.00
CA LEU A 936 10.96 -42.47 -41.80
C LEU A 936 9.87 -41.39 -41.62
N TYR A 937 9.78 -40.75 -40.44
CA TYR A 937 8.80 -39.70 -40.18
C TYR A 937 9.09 -38.35 -40.83
N ALA A 938 10.31 -38.15 -41.36
CA ALA A 938 10.72 -36.94 -42.07
C ALA A 938 10.67 -37.09 -43.60
N GLN A 939 10.42 -38.31 -44.10
CA GLN A 939 10.41 -38.60 -45.53
C GLN A 939 9.12 -38.09 -46.18
N ASN A 940 9.25 -37.57 -47.40
CA ASN A 940 8.15 -37.01 -48.19
C ASN A 940 7.41 -35.86 -47.45
N PRO A 941 8.08 -34.71 -47.22
CA PRO A 941 7.46 -33.53 -46.63
C PRO A 941 6.39 -32.91 -47.53
N ASP A 942 5.54 -32.07 -46.95
CA ASP A 942 4.59 -31.27 -47.71
C ASP A 942 5.34 -30.36 -48.71
N SER A 943 4.84 -30.25 -49.94
CA SER A 943 5.46 -29.43 -50.98
C SER A 943 5.31 -27.93 -50.69
N SER A 944 6.15 -27.07 -51.28
CA SER A 944 5.99 -25.61 -51.19
C SER A 944 4.68 -25.06 -51.77
N SER A 945 3.98 -25.89 -52.55
CA SER A 945 2.65 -25.62 -53.13
C SER A 945 1.51 -26.30 -52.37
N HIS A 946 1.75 -26.86 -51.18
CA HIS A 946 0.70 -27.48 -50.36
C HIS A 946 -0.39 -26.44 -50.05
N LEU A 947 -1.64 -26.81 -50.34
CA LEU A 947 -2.80 -26.00 -50.02
C LEU A 947 -3.39 -26.47 -48.69
N PHE A 948 -3.33 -25.59 -47.68
CA PHE A 948 -3.80 -25.91 -46.33
C PHE A 948 -5.28 -26.35 -46.32
N SER A 949 -5.58 -27.38 -45.52
CA SER A 949 -6.88 -28.09 -45.45
C SER A 949 -7.26 -28.90 -46.69
N THR A 950 -6.29 -29.22 -47.56
CA THR A 950 -6.50 -30.10 -48.73
C THR A 950 -5.37 -31.12 -48.86
N SER A 951 -5.60 -32.18 -49.62
CA SER A 951 -4.57 -33.19 -49.94
C SER A 951 -3.64 -32.74 -51.07
N GLN A 952 -3.90 -31.59 -51.70
CA GLN A 952 -3.12 -31.11 -52.84
C GLN A 952 -1.74 -30.65 -52.37
N GLY A 953 -0.70 -31.34 -52.84
CA GLY A 953 0.69 -31.06 -52.47
C GLY A 953 1.07 -31.51 -51.06
N ALA A 954 0.21 -32.31 -50.40
CA ALA A 954 0.46 -32.89 -49.10
C ALA A 954 1.43 -34.08 -49.19
N GLY A 955 2.36 -34.15 -48.25
CA GLY A 955 3.29 -35.25 -48.06
C GLY A 955 2.81 -36.24 -47.01
N THR A 956 3.69 -37.15 -46.59
CA THR A 956 3.44 -38.12 -45.52
C THR A 956 4.22 -37.82 -44.25
N ALA A 957 5.23 -36.95 -44.29
CA ALA A 957 6.06 -36.63 -43.13
C ALA A 957 5.23 -36.07 -41.96
N ILE A 958 5.57 -36.43 -40.73
CA ILE A 958 4.94 -35.89 -39.51
C ILE A 958 5.91 -35.12 -38.62
N LEU A 959 7.22 -35.28 -38.83
CA LEU A 959 8.27 -34.59 -38.10
C LEU A 959 9.33 -34.13 -39.08
N THR A 960 9.46 -32.82 -39.28
CA THR A 960 10.41 -32.23 -40.23
C THR A 960 11.26 -31.14 -39.59
N LEU A 961 12.24 -30.63 -40.34
CA LEU A 961 13.03 -29.45 -40.00
C LEU A 961 13.27 -28.62 -41.27
N LEU A 962 12.18 -28.25 -41.95
CA LEU A 962 12.24 -27.54 -43.24
C LEU A 962 12.73 -26.10 -43.06
N GLY A 963 12.37 -25.46 -41.95
CA GLY A 963 12.71 -24.07 -41.66
C GLY A 963 11.97 -23.05 -42.54
N GLY A 964 12.08 -21.77 -42.18
CA GLY A 964 11.42 -20.68 -42.90
C GLY A 964 9.89 -20.64 -42.72
N PHE A 965 9.21 -19.85 -43.55
CA PHE A 965 7.75 -19.73 -43.55
C PHE A 965 7.13 -20.44 -44.76
N HIS A 966 5.98 -21.09 -44.55
CA HIS A 966 5.19 -21.69 -45.61
C HIS A 966 4.80 -20.60 -46.63
N PRO A 967 5.09 -20.76 -47.93
CA PRO A 967 4.93 -19.68 -48.92
C PRO A 967 3.51 -19.11 -49.01
N GLN A 968 2.48 -19.95 -48.84
CA GLN A 968 1.08 -19.52 -48.93
C GLN A 968 0.52 -18.91 -47.64
N THR A 969 0.72 -19.53 -46.48
CA THR A 969 0.13 -19.10 -45.20
C THR A 969 1.03 -18.15 -44.42
N GLN A 970 2.31 -18.03 -44.79
CA GLN A 970 3.35 -17.30 -44.06
C GLN A 970 3.51 -17.76 -42.60
N SER A 971 3.08 -18.98 -42.28
CA SER A 971 3.21 -19.62 -40.96
C SER A 971 4.40 -20.58 -40.91
N LEU A 972 4.79 -21.02 -39.72
CA LEU A 972 5.71 -22.15 -39.58
C LEU A 972 5.04 -23.45 -40.08
N TRP A 973 5.86 -24.41 -40.52
CA TRP A 973 5.39 -25.74 -40.91
C TRP A 973 4.89 -26.51 -39.68
N LEU A 974 3.69 -27.09 -39.74
CA LEU A 974 3.10 -27.85 -38.62
C LEU A 974 3.96 -29.05 -38.19
N THR A 975 4.59 -29.72 -39.16
CA THR A 975 5.51 -30.84 -38.95
C THR A 975 6.81 -30.41 -38.27
N ASP A 976 7.29 -29.18 -38.50
CA ASP A 976 8.42 -28.60 -37.76
C ASP A 976 8.00 -28.26 -36.32
N ILE A 977 6.80 -27.69 -36.11
CA ILE A 977 6.27 -27.41 -34.77
C ILE A 977 6.13 -28.71 -33.96
N ALA A 978 5.58 -29.77 -34.58
CA ALA A 978 5.44 -31.09 -33.97
C ALA A 978 6.80 -31.67 -33.55
N HIS A 979 7.82 -31.56 -34.42
CA HIS A 979 9.18 -31.99 -34.13
C HIS A 979 9.77 -31.22 -32.93
N HIS A 980 9.63 -29.90 -32.89
CA HIS A 980 10.16 -29.08 -31.80
C HIS A 980 9.51 -29.42 -30.46
N HIS A 981 8.19 -29.55 -30.42
CA HIS A 981 7.50 -29.94 -29.18
C HIS A 981 7.85 -31.35 -28.73
N LEU A 982 8.13 -32.28 -29.65
CA LEU A 982 8.57 -33.62 -29.31
C LEU A 982 9.97 -33.59 -28.68
N ALA A 983 10.89 -32.83 -29.27
CA ALA A 983 12.24 -32.64 -28.74
C ALA A 983 12.20 -31.99 -27.35
N ILE A 984 11.40 -30.94 -27.17
CA ILE A 984 11.17 -30.29 -25.86
C ILE A 984 10.63 -31.28 -24.85
N ALA A 985 9.64 -32.11 -25.23
CA ALA A 985 9.09 -33.13 -24.37
C ALA A 985 10.17 -34.10 -23.88
N PHE A 986 10.98 -34.68 -24.78
CA PHE A 986 12.05 -35.59 -24.40
C PHE A 986 13.10 -34.92 -23.49
N ILE A 987 13.53 -33.70 -23.81
CA ILE A 987 14.50 -32.95 -23.00
C ILE A 987 13.98 -32.75 -21.59
N PHE A 988 12.75 -32.28 -21.43
CA PHE A 988 12.21 -31.94 -20.11
C PHE A 988 11.71 -33.14 -19.32
N LEU A 989 11.23 -34.20 -19.99
CA LEU A 989 10.96 -35.49 -19.34
C LEU A 989 12.25 -36.06 -18.76
N ILE A 990 13.36 -36.07 -19.52
CA ILE A 990 14.65 -36.57 -19.02
C ILE A 990 15.20 -35.65 -17.92
N ALA A 991 15.18 -34.34 -18.12
CA ALA A 991 15.69 -33.36 -17.15
C ALA A 991 14.94 -33.44 -15.82
N GLY A 992 13.63 -33.65 -15.82
CA GLY A 992 12.84 -33.84 -14.60
C GLY A 992 13.01 -35.21 -13.93
N HIS A 993 13.85 -36.10 -14.46
CA HIS A 993 14.29 -37.33 -13.77
C HIS A 993 15.75 -37.25 -13.31
N MET A 994 16.45 -36.14 -13.57
CA MET A 994 17.84 -35.94 -13.15
C MET A 994 17.95 -35.60 -11.66
N TYR A 995 16.92 -35.00 -11.05
CA TYR A 995 16.94 -34.62 -9.63
C TYR A 995 16.25 -35.67 -8.76
N ARG A 996 16.72 -35.80 -7.53
CA ARG A 996 16.27 -36.84 -6.60
C ARG A 996 14.78 -36.73 -6.31
N THR A 997 14.08 -37.84 -6.51
CA THR A 997 12.66 -38.01 -6.20
C THR A 997 12.49 -38.54 -4.77
N ASN A 998 11.25 -38.51 -4.26
CA ASN A 998 10.90 -39.13 -2.98
C ASN A 998 11.11 -40.66 -2.97
N PHE A 999 11.30 -41.29 -4.13
CA PHE A 999 11.62 -42.71 -4.29
C PHE A 999 13.14 -42.97 -4.31
N GLY A 1000 13.97 -41.94 -4.10
CA GLY A 1000 15.43 -42.06 -4.09
C GLY A 1000 16.09 -42.16 -5.47
N ILE A 1001 15.33 -41.94 -6.54
CA ILE A 1001 15.82 -41.98 -7.94
C ILE A 1001 16.22 -40.57 -8.37
N GLY A 1002 17.41 -40.40 -8.94
CA GLY A 1002 17.96 -39.09 -9.37
C GLY A 1002 19.03 -38.55 -8.42
N HIS A 1003 19.71 -37.47 -8.82
CA HIS A 1003 20.81 -36.85 -8.06
C HIS A 1003 20.30 -35.78 -7.10
N SER A 1004 20.87 -35.70 -5.89
CA SER A 1004 20.57 -34.57 -5.01
C SER A 1004 21.30 -33.32 -5.52
N ILE A 1005 20.59 -32.19 -5.55
CA ILE A 1005 21.17 -30.86 -5.78
C ILE A 1005 22.24 -30.56 -4.74
N LYS A 1006 22.05 -30.98 -3.48
CA LYS A 1006 23.07 -30.82 -2.43
C LYS A 1006 24.35 -31.58 -2.78
N ASP A 1007 24.24 -32.87 -3.11
CA ASP A 1007 25.40 -33.70 -3.49
C ASP A 1007 26.08 -33.18 -4.77
N LEU A 1008 25.30 -32.68 -5.73
CA LEU A 1008 25.83 -32.04 -6.95
C LEU A 1008 26.60 -30.75 -6.63
N LEU A 1009 26.06 -29.90 -5.75
CA LEU A 1009 26.70 -28.64 -5.35
C LEU A 1009 27.93 -28.88 -4.45
N GLU A 1010 27.92 -29.91 -3.60
CA GLU A 1010 29.06 -30.32 -2.78
C GLU A 1010 30.18 -30.96 -3.62
N ALA A 1011 29.84 -31.72 -4.65
CA ALA A 1011 30.81 -32.19 -5.64
C ALA A 1011 31.44 -31.02 -6.44
N LEU A 1012 30.68 -29.94 -6.65
CA LEU A 1012 31.17 -28.69 -7.26
C LEU A 1012 32.00 -27.84 -6.29
N SER A 1013 31.76 -27.89 -4.97
CA SER A 1013 32.48 -27.07 -3.97
C SER A 1013 33.84 -27.65 -3.54
N LEU A 1014 34.08 -28.95 -3.76
CA LEU A 1014 35.41 -29.57 -3.64
C LEU A 1014 36.44 -29.02 -4.66
N PHE A 1015 35.99 -28.24 -5.64
CA PHE A 1015 36.82 -27.51 -6.59
C PHE A 1015 36.53 -25.99 -6.46
N SER A 1016 37.42 -25.20 -5.84
CA SER A 1016 37.32 -23.72 -5.74
C SER A 1016 38.62 -23.05 -6.24
N PRO A 1017 38.68 -21.76 -6.67
CA PRO A 1017 37.67 -20.66 -6.66
C PRO A 1017 37.36 -20.08 -8.10
N PRO A 1018 36.54 -18.99 -8.27
CA PRO A 1018 35.68 -18.80 -9.46
C PRO A 1018 36.34 -18.08 -10.65
N PRO A 1019 35.91 -18.41 -11.88
CA PRO A 1019 35.20 -17.39 -12.67
C PRO A 1019 33.96 -17.93 -13.41
N LEU A 1020 32.99 -17.03 -13.59
CA LEU A 1020 31.89 -17.17 -14.52
C LEU A 1020 32.40 -17.50 -15.94
N LEU A 1021 31.71 -18.46 -16.58
CA LEU A 1021 31.74 -18.74 -18.02
C LEU A 1021 33.10 -19.17 -18.60
N LEU A 1022 33.40 -20.46 -18.52
CA LEU A 1022 34.04 -21.25 -19.58
C LEU A 1022 33.96 -22.74 -19.22
N LEU A 1023 32.96 -23.45 -19.78
CA LEU A 1023 32.91 -24.92 -19.78
C LEU A 1023 34.05 -25.46 -20.66
N ARG A 1024 35.26 -25.55 -20.09
CA ARG A 1024 36.38 -26.27 -20.68
C ARG A 1024 36.66 -27.53 -19.86
N GLU A 1025 36.26 -28.64 -20.47
CA GLU A 1025 36.76 -30.01 -20.32
C GLU A 1025 36.81 -30.68 -18.93
N ARG A 1026 36.13 -31.84 -18.94
CA ARG A 1026 36.22 -33.03 -18.08
C ARG A 1026 35.24 -33.08 -16.89
N SER A 1027 34.49 -34.20 -16.91
CA SER A 1027 33.68 -34.83 -15.85
C SER A 1027 32.30 -34.27 -15.47
N SER A 1028 31.46 -33.89 -16.45
CA SER A 1028 29.99 -33.92 -16.29
C SER A 1028 29.30 -34.32 -17.59
N LEU A 1029 29.46 -35.61 -17.93
CA LEU A 1029 28.83 -36.29 -19.06
C LEU A 1029 27.34 -36.58 -18.74
N SER A 1030 26.40 -35.67 -19.01
CA SER A 1030 24.97 -36.05 -19.09
C SER A 1030 24.12 -35.08 -19.90
N LEU A 1031 24.09 -33.78 -19.57
CA LEU A 1031 23.22 -32.83 -20.30
C LEU A 1031 23.79 -32.42 -21.67
N PHE A 1032 25.11 -32.20 -21.76
CA PHE A 1032 25.79 -31.88 -23.01
C PHE A 1032 25.88 -33.09 -23.96
N LEU A 1033 25.85 -34.32 -23.42
CA LEU A 1033 25.76 -35.54 -24.21
C LEU A 1033 24.35 -35.77 -24.75
N LEU A 1034 23.31 -35.38 -24.00
CA LEU A 1034 21.93 -35.41 -24.50
C LEU A 1034 21.73 -34.38 -25.63
N LEU A 1035 22.22 -33.14 -25.45
CA LEU A 1035 22.22 -32.14 -26.52
C LEU A 1035 23.10 -32.54 -27.71
N ARG A 1036 24.27 -33.16 -27.47
CA ARG A 1036 25.07 -33.75 -28.55
C ARG A 1036 24.41 -34.96 -29.20
N CYS A 1037 23.64 -35.79 -28.50
CA CYS A 1037 22.90 -36.90 -29.10
C CYS A 1037 21.75 -36.39 -29.98
N VAL A 1038 21.01 -35.35 -29.55
CA VAL A 1038 20.01 -34.70 -30.40
C VAL A 1038 20.69 -34.08 -31.64
N VAL A 1039 21.84 -33.40 -31.50
CA VAL A 1039 22.60 -32.84 -32.64
C VAL A 1039 23.26 -33.92 -33.52
N ARG A 1040 23.65 -35.07 -32.95
CA ARG A 1040 24.26 -36.19 -33.69
C ARG A 1040 23.21 -37.08 -34.38
N GLU A 1041 21.99 -37.16 -33.85
CA GLU A 1041 20.84 -37.70 -34.57
C GLU A 1041 20.37 -36.75 -35.66
N ILE A 1042 20.40 -35.42 -35.47
CA ILE A 1042 20.13 -34.44 -36.54
C ILE A 1042 21.09 -34.62 -37.73
N SER A 1043 22.32 -35.10 -37.51
CA SER A 1043 23.29 -35.39 -38.60
C SER A 1043 23.12 -36.76 -39.26
N LEU A 1044 22.27 -37.65 -38.74
CA LEU A 1044 21.92 -38.93 -39.37
C LEU A 1044 20.78 -38.78 -40.41
N PHE A 1045 20.14 -37.61 -40.51
CA PHE A 1045 18.96 -37.38 -41.36
C PHE A 1045 19.25 -36.66 -42.68
N SER A 1046 20.49 -36.22 -42.96
CA SER A 1046 20.82 -35.57 -44.25
C SER A 1046 22.06 -36.18 -44.92
N SER A 1047 21.84 -37.03 -45.91
CA SER A 1047 22.85 -37.36 -46.91
C SER A 1047 22.62 -36.50 -48.16
N SER A 1048 23.02 -35.22 -48.13
CA SER A 1048 23.33 -34.38 -49.31
C SER A 1048 23.68 -32.94 -48.90
N SER A 1049 24.96 -32.59 -49.05
CA SER A 1049 25.53 -31.28 -49.40
C SER A 1049 24.87 -29.99 -48.89
N VAL A 1050 25.26 -29.48 -47.71
CA VAL A 1050 25.31 -28.02 -47.43
C VAL A 1050 26.58 -27.68 -46.63
N VAL A 1051 27.19 -26.57 -47.05
CA VAL A 1051 28.52 -26.02 -46.72
C VAL A 1051 28.75 -25.80 -45.22
N VAL A 1052 29.93 -26.21 -44.76
CA VAL A 1052 30.52 -25.88 -43.46
C VAL A 1052 30.78 -24.37 -43.38
N VAL A 1053 30.10 -23.66 -42.49
CA VAL A 1053 30.46 -22.32 -42.04
C VAL A 1053 30.96 -22.42 -40.59
N GLU A 1054 31.98 -21.63 -40.28
CA GLU A 1054 32.91 -21.68 -39.16
C GLU A 1054 32.35 -21.97 -37.75
N ARG A 1055 33.23 -22.59 -36.95
CA ARG A 1055 33.11 -22.86 -35.52
C ARG A 1055 32.93 -21.55 -34.74
N ASP A 1056 31.96 -21.53 -33.82
CA ASP A 1056 31.83 -20.67 -32.61
C ASP A 1056 30.53 -19.87 -32.41
N VAL A 1057 29.48 -20.03 -33.22
CA VAL A 1057 28.19 -19.36 -32.95
C VAL A 1057 27.00 -20.22 -33.36
N LEU A 1058 26.45 -21.10 -32.51
CA LEU A 1058 25.15 -21.73 -32.81
C LEU A 1058 24.49 -22.47 -31.63
N PHE A 1059 23.79 -21.72 -30.76
CA PHE A 1059 22.47 -22.13 -30.22
C PHE A 1059 21.61 -20.96 -29.68
N THR A 1060 22.03 -19.71 -29.86
CA THR A 1060 21.24 -18.53 -29.42
C THR A 1060 21.04 -17.47 -30.51
N CYS A 1061 21.62 -17.65 -31.72
CA CYS A 1061 21.60 -16.64 -32.77
C CYS A 1061 20.79 -16.99 -34.05
N LEU A 1062 20.13 -18.14 -34.13
CA LEU A 1062 19.18 -18.40 -35.22
C LEU A 1062 17.76 -18.25 -34.69
N CYS A 1063 17.16 -17.11 -35.04
CA CYS A 1063 15.80 -16.59 -34.77
C CYS A 1063 15.69 -15.35 -33.82
N ILE A 1064 16.74 -14.55 -33.65
CA ILE A 1064 16.64 -13.17 -33.08
C ILE A 1064 17.32 -12.14 -34.00
N HIS A 1065 17.24 -12.35 -35.31
CA HIS A 1065 17.46 -11.27 -36.27
C HIS A 1065 16.35 -11.32 -37.32
N ARG A 1066 15.36 -10.43 -37.11
CA ARG A 1066 14.19 -10.11 -37.95
C ARG A 1066 12.89 -10.95 -37.86
N THR A 1067 12.71 -11.80 -36.87
CA THR A 1067 11.40 -12.45 -36.62
C THR A 1067 11.05 -12.46 -35.13
N ARG A 1068 10.00 -11.72 -34.74
CA ARG A 1068 9.39 -11.81 -33.40
C ARG A 1068 8.75 -13.20 -33.28
N LEU A 1069 9.44 -14.14 -32.63
CA LEU A 1069 8.84 -15.41 -32.22
C LEU A 1069 7.89 -15.15 -31.03
N TYR A 1070 6.61 -14.96 -31.32
CA TYR A 1070 5.55 -15.05 -30.32
C TYR A 1070 5.36 -16.52 -29.97
N TYR A 1071 5.85 -16.95 -28.80
CA TYR A 1071 5.40 -18.21 -28.21
C TYR A 1071 3.88 -18.11 -27.94
N PRO A 1072 3.06 -19.11 -28.30
CA PRO A 1072 1.59 -19.02 -28.22
C PRO A 1072 1.00 -18.87 -26.81
N SER A 1073 1.81 -18.96 -25.76
CA SER A 1073 1.39 -18.72 -24.38
C SER A 1073 1.13 -17.24 -24.05
N CYS A 1074 1.43 -16.31 -24.96
CA CYS A 1074 1.24 -14.86 -24.76
C CYS A 1074 0.05 -14.23 -25.51
N LEU A 1075 -0.85 -15.02 -26.10
CA LEU A 1075 -2.01 -14.50 -26.88
C LEU A 1075 -3.32 -14.32 -26.08
N ILE A 1076 -3.29 -14.47 -24.75
CA ILE A 1076 -4.50 -14.49 -23.90
C ILE A 1076 -4.81 -13.13 -23.21
N TYR A 1077 -4.02 -12.07 -23.45
CA TYR A 1077 -4.36 -10.72 -22.97
C TYR A 1077 -4.33 -9.68 -24.10
N SER A 1078 -5.46 -9.49 -24.79
CA SER A 1078 -5.72 -8.27 -25.56
C SER A 1078 -6.70 -7.37 -24.79
N SER A 1079 -6.14 -6.40 -24.06
CA SER A 1079 -6.90 -5.24 -23.55
C SER A 1079 -7.20 -4.26 -24.70
N PRO A 1080 -8.39 -3.62 -24.76
CA PRO A 1080 -8.72 -2.63 -25.80
C PRO A 1080 -7.87 -1.35 -25.77
N ILE A 1081 -6.99 -1.17 -24.77
CA ILE A 1081 -6.20 0.06 -24.59
C ILE A 1081 -5.03 0.16 -25.59
N TYR A 1082 -4.62 -0.93 -26.24
CA TYR A 1082 -3.45 -0.90 -27.14
C TYR A 1082 -3.76 -0.41 -28.58
N CYS A 1083 -5.03 -0.38 -29.00
CA CYS A 1083 -5.41 0.01 -30.37
C CYS A 1083 -5.70 1.51 -30.56
N ARG A 1084 -5.70 2.33 -29.51
CA ARG A 1084 -5.95 3.78 -29.64
C ARG A 1084 -4.67 4.61 -29.89
N VAL A 1085 -3.49 3.98 -29.91
CA VAL A 1085 -2.20 4.65 -30.20
C VAL A 1085 -1.77 4.53 -31.66
N HIS A 1086 -2.41 3.69 -32.48
CA HIS A 1086 -1.96 3.44 -33.87
C HIS A 1086 -2.82 4.05 -34.98
N HIS A 1087 -3.82 4.89 -34.65
CA HIS A 1087 -4.66 5.53 -35.66
C HIS A 1087 -4.39 7.02 -35.95
N ASP A 1088 -3.34 7.61 -35.37
CA ASP A 1088 -2.87 8.94 -35.77
C ASP A 1088 -1.55 8.84 -36.56
N ARG A 1089 -1.65 8.43 -37.83
CA ARG A 1089 -0.53 8.47 -38.79
C ARG A 1089 -0.36 9.86 -39.40
N ARG A 1090 -0.34 10.90 -38.57
CA ARG A 1090 0.16 12.23 -38.92
C ARG A 1090 0.71 12.89 -37.66
N LEU A 1091 1.97 12.61 -37.33
CA LEU A 1091 2.90 13.45 -36.54
C LEU A 1091 4.04 12.56 -36.03
N CYS A 1092 4.99 12.21 -36.91
CA CYS A 1092 6.35 11.81 -36.55
C CYS A 1092 7.21 11.81 -37.82
N SER A 1093 7.52 13.02 -38.30
CA SER A 1093 8.70 13.29 -39.12
C SER A 1093 9.57 14.21 -38.27
N TRP A 1094 10.58 13.63 -37.61
CA TRP A 1094 11.70 14.36 -37.02
C TRP A 1094 12.97 13.88 -37.71
N SER A 1095 13.04 14.18 -39.00
CA SER A 1095 14.27 14.31 -39.77
C SER A 1095 14.19 15.67 -40.43
N ASP A 1096 14.70 16.70 -39.73
CA ASP A 1096 15.16 18.00 -40.23
C ASP A 1096 15.24 19.02 -39.07
N ILE A 1097 16.15 18.80 -38.12
CA ILE A 1097 16.79 19.88 -37.34
C ILE A 1097 18.26 19.51 -37.16
N PHE A 1098 18.98 19.57 -38.27
CA PHE A 1098 20.36 20.05 -38.35
C PHE A 1098 20.40 21.00 -39.56
N HIS A 1099 19.90 22.21 -39.35
CA HIS A 1099 20.33 23.46 -39.98
C HIS A 1099 19.76 24.67 -39.24
#